data_AF-A0A2J8A0E5-F1
#
_entry.id   AF-A0A2J8A0E5-F1
#
_cell.length_a   1.000
_cell.length_b   1.000
_cell.length_c   1.000
_cell.angle_alpha   90.00
_cell.angle_beta   90.00
_cell.angle_gamma   90.00
#
_symmetry.space_group_name_H-M   'P 1'
#
loop_
_entity.id
_entity.type
_entity.pdbx_description
1 polymer ?
#
loop_
_entity_poly.entity_id
_entity_poly.type
_entity_poly.pdbx_seq_one_letter_code
_entity_poly.pdbx_strand_id
1 'polypeptide(L)'
;MITIKREKTERVSLCWACARTSARPRAHQPQAFQHRGRKDATAHPARSGGTGSMEQPRAPPAEAASPPPAPQPPAEHELTADAADPFCVLPPELVQRFVGLVPPNEAACVLRLVSKAAAKQLCRPQDRTVRLSLPVPHPAFVRRWGGADAFRSLNRAQRRQLTRLTARSGSIPNLEVLLARSDAVYVTEEGVLTAAVASGQLDACRWLRQQGCRFSWDVLTHAAKGGHQPVCEWLFAVGNPLIVEGAAGDAARGGHVGLVDWLLGPAGLSCRDSFCSPDIPDLLAGVAAGCDLPTLKRLHHAYLSSVGRALPDHPTKSVTAYAAGSPTADWAAKVEWLEERGYRRTAGACKRAAKLPDGLARLQWLRQRGYGLTPEVAVAAAKGGNVDVLRLVLAEGVKVGKEAAEEAIQRAACAGHAAFLRALLHGRACKPENLRGAALAAANAGHLSVLEFLVEVLDAADVLSEGVLKAAVRSGSMELLAWLHGRGCPLDASMFAVAAECGSEEQLEWLVARGCPMGEEGEPYYRAAIFANTAVLGGLRRLGCPWGPRTFVRAVTSYAAGCGYSREALRWLLEVGCPVPCWQEVLRAARPQDRPELAAWLAEQMQLRGPQLGLGWLLELGCLVNWDEDMRKTEHKLPGEATPPFTPQQQQVADALPTADAADPSRIWLPELVQRFAGCLTCNEVACVLRLVNKAAAAQFSRPQERTIRLSLPVPHPEFARRWGGMDAFRSLNRAQRHQLPCLTARSGSIANLEVLLARGDTGHVLEGPALDAAAAGGQLEVCRWLRQQGCPYSTCGSTLCIASRGGQQAVCEWLLADVCPQNPWAAVQAACGGHVGLMDWLLAAWADRSADNAELLQQWLFCLLAGAARGCDLPTLQRLHHAYLDSVGEVLSDEERMAYVVSSAAASPAADWRAKVEWLEGRGYCRTAAACEQAAKQPDGLARLQWLRQRGYPLDSTLIEHAGHAGNTDLLDFLLEEGVEMDQDRRRWAANAAACMGHVSFLRALLYEHGCQAADLRGPTAAAARAGRLPVLEFLVEALGAADVLTVGVFKTATQSGSVELLGWLHAHGCPWDQSVFSAAAELGSEEVVEWLAKRGCPMGERGTPYLRALCNGDLSMLRCLRRLGCPWGPRGRVFTRAVGGFGAHCVELEPHAGPIPASTVAAQRTALRWLLEQGCPVVWGEALRMVQMQERYDLLAWFVEQRRQRRSHA
;
A
#
# COMPACT_ATOMS: atom_id res chain seq x y z
N MET A 1 -29.24 3.48 22.15
CA MET A 1 -28.46 3.69 20.92
C MET A 1 -27.00 3.88 21.33
N ILE A 2 -26.02 3.11 20.90
CA ILE A 2 -26.06 1.82 20.18
C ILE A 2 -25.37 0.78 21.07
N THR A 3 -26.17 -0.13 21.61
CA THR A 3 -25.70 -1.33 22.30
C THR A 3 -25.46 -2.42 21.26
N ILE A 4 -24.23 -2.94 21.19
CA ILE A 4 -23.94 -4.21 20.51
C ILE A 4 -23.62 -5.22 21.61
N LYS A 5 -24.60 -6.07 21.95
CA LYS A 5 -24.35 -7.24 22.83
C LYS A 5 -23.59 -8.32 22.06
N ARG A 6 -22.70 -9.00 22.78
CA ARG A 6 -21.88 -10.12 22.29
C ARG A 6 -22.70 -11.34 21.90
N GLU A 7 -22.20 -12.02 20.86
CA GLU A 7 -21.98 -13.48 20.71
C GLU A 7 -23.05 -14.48 21.17
N LYS A 8 -23.32 -15.47 20.30
CA LYS A 8 -23.10 -16.89 20.63
C LYS A 8 -22.96 -17.78 19.40
N THR A 9 -22.21 -18.86 19.57
CA THR A 9 -21.87 -19.88 18.56
C THR A 9 -22.88 -21.05 18.52
N GLU A 10 -22.94 -21.70 17.35
CA GLU A 10 -23.37 -23.09 17.08
C GLU A 10 -24.51 -23.77 17.88
N ARG A 11 -25.61 -24.12 17.20
CA ARG A 11 -25.93 -25.52 16.80
C ARG A 11 -27.33 -25.68 16.14
N VAL A 12 -27.32 -26.35 14.98
CA VAL A 12 -28.21 -27.46 14.54
C VAL A 12 -29.76 -27.34 14.66
N SER A 13 -30.39 -27.44 13.47
CA SER A 13 -31.68 -28.10 13.13
C SER A 13 -33.03 -27.35 13.06
N LEU A 14 -33.80 -27.79 12.05
CA LEU A 14 -35.27 -27.81 11.89
C LEU A 14 -36.08 -26.51 11.63
N CYS A 15 -36.31 -26.26 10.33
CA CYS A 15 -37.61 -26.34 9.62
C CYS A 15 -38.88 -25.55 10.07
N TRP A 16 -39.72 -25.24 9.06
CA TRP A 16 -41.13 -24.78 9.06
C TRP A 16 -41.50 -23.28 9.22
N ALA A 17 -41.71 -22.66 8.04
CA ALA A 17 -43.02 -22.19 7.51
C ALA A 17 -43.88 -21.10 8.21
N CYS A 18 -44.46 -20.25 7.34
CA CYS A 18 -45.64 -19.38 7.52
C CYS A 18 -45.54 -18.18 8.49
N ALA A 19 -46.37 -17.12 8.38
CA ALA A 19 -47.05 -16.45 7.26
C ALA A 19 -47.79 -15.20 7.82
N ARG A 20 -48.19 -14.24 6.94
CA ARG A 20 -49.18 -13.15 7.23
C ARG A 20 -48.73 -12.06 8.23
N THR A 21 -49.27 -10.82 8.28
CA THR A 21 -50.11 -9.98 7.37
C THR A 21 -50.11 -8.53 7.91
N SER A 22 -50.31 -7.53 7.03
CA SER A 22 -50.93 -6.21 7.32
C SER A 22 -50.15 -5.24 8.26
N ALA A 23 -50.37 -3.91 8.26
CA ALA A 23 -51.38 -3.09 7.59
C ALA A 23 -50.86 -1.70 7.12
N ARG A 24 -51.59 -1.11 6.15
CA ARG A 24 -51.61 0.32 5.76
C ARG A 24 -52.62 1.09 6.67
N PRO A 25 -52.67 2.44 6.78
CA PRO A 25 -52.96 3.38 5.65
C PRO A 25 -52.26 4.78 5.71
N ARG A 26 -52.14 5.52 4.58
CA ARG A 26 -52.88 6.77 4.14
C ARG A 26 -53.00 7.90 5.21
N ALA A 27 -52.97 9.21 4.92
CA ALA A 27 -52.95 10.06 3.70
C ALA A 27 -52.10 11.35 3.99
N HIS A 28 -51.69 12.25 3.07
CA HIS A 28 -52.52 13.16 2.25
C HIS A 28 -51.71 13.84 1.10
N GLN A 29 -52.42 14.24 0.04
CA GLN A 29 -52.07 15.30 -0.94
C GLN A 29 -53.05 16.48 -0.77
N PRO A 30 -52.73 17.70 -1.25
CA PRO A 30 -53.11 18.16 -2.60
C PRO A 30 -51.94 18.78 -3.41
N GLN A 31 -51.86 18.62 -4.73
CA GLN A 31 -52.30 19.55 -5.81
C GLN A 31 -51.68 20.97 -5.80
N ALA A 32 -51.48 21.69 -6.91
CA ALA A 32 -51.21 21.39 -8.33
C ALA A 32 -51.12 22.76 -9.06
N PHE A 33 -50.23 22.97 -10.04
CA PHE A 33 -50.48 23.92 -11.14
C PHE A 33 -49.61 23.59 -12.37
N GLN A 34 -50.17 23.80 -13.56
CA GLN A 34 -49.56 23.51 -14.87
C GLN A 34 -49.12 24.80 -15.58
N HIS A 35 -48.10 24.74 -16.42
CA HIS A 35 -48.03 25.24 -17.82
C HIS A 35 -46.55 25.15 -18.28
N ARG A 36 -46.17 24.26 -19.20
CA ARG A 36 -46.22 24.40 -20.68
C ARG A 36 -45.61 25.71 -21.22
N GLY A 37 -44.39 25.59 -21.78
CA GLY A 37 -43.75 26.58 -22.65
C GLY A 37 -42.66 25.91 -23.48
N ARG A 38 -42.96 25.57 -24.75
CA ARG A 38 -42.07 24.87 -25.69
C ARG A 38 -41.74 25.81 -26.85
N LYS A 39 -40.47 25.80 -27.29
CA LYS A 39 -39.90 26.14 -28.62
C LYS A 39 -38.50 26.75 -28.41
N ASP A 40 -37.41 26.16 -28.86
CA ASP A 40 -37.00 25.69 -30.20
C ASP A 40 -36.27 26.77 -31.01
N ALA A 41 -35.13 26.33 -31.54
CA ALA A 41 -34.49 26.72 -32.81
C ALA A 41 -33.64 28.01 -32.91
N THR A 42 -32.33 27.77 -33.11
CA THR A 42 -31.48 28.31 -34.21
C THR A 42 -31.16 29.81 -34.29
N ALA A 43 -29.99 30.25 -34.78
CA ALA A 43 -28.68 29.61 -34.98
C ALA A 43 -27.63 30.66 -35.41
N HIS A 44 -26.36 30.41 -35.08
CA HIS A 44 -25.19 30.76 -35.92
C HIS A 44 -24.87 32.28 -36.16
N PRO A 45 -23.66 32.64 -36.64
CA PRO A 45 -22.64 33.09 -35.69
C PRO A 45 -21.81 34.31 -36.21
N ALA A 46 -20.61 34.49 -35.64
CA ALA A 46 -19.49 35.24 -36.25
C ALA A 46 -19.67 36.78 -36.27
N ARG A 47 -18.62 37.61 -36.31
CA ARG A 47 -17.15 37.43 -36.18
C ARG A 47 -16.55 38.81 -35.89
N SER A 48 -15.29 38.84 -35.39
CA SER A 48 -14.36 40.00 -35.39
C SER A 48 -14.82 41.26 -34.63
N GLY A 49 -13.92 42.09 -34.08
CA GLY A 49 -12.46 42.02 -34.03
C GLY A 49 -11.87 43.43 -33.81
N GLY A 50 -10.58 43.50 -33.43
CA GLY A 50 -9.87 44.75 -33.14
C GLY A 50 -9.98 45.17 -31.67
N THR A 51 -8.89 45.32 -30.90
CA THR A 51 -7.85 46.37 -30.97
C THR A 51 -8.42 47.79 -30.77
N GLY A 52 -8.00 48.58 -29.78
CA GLY A 52 -7.05 48.29 -28.71
C GLY A 52 -6.77 49.51 -27.82
N SER A 53 -5.92 49.30 -26.83
CA SER A 53 -5.00 50.30 -26.23
C SER A 53 -5.56 51.42 -25.34
N MET A 54 -5.10 51.36 -24.08
CA MET A 54 -4.71 52.47 -23.18
C MET A 54 -5.25 53.89 -23.47
N GLU A 55 -6.01 54.45 -22.52
CA GLU A 55 -5.46 55.42 -21.54
C GLU A 55 -6.47 55.73 -20.41
N GLN A 56 -5.96 55.80 -19.17
CA GLN A 56 -6.58 56.50 -18.03
C GLN A 56 -6.05 57.96 -18.03
N PRO A 57 -6.50 58.91 -17.17
CA PRO A 57 -7.47 58.82 -16.07
C PRO A 57 -8.51 59.97 -15.99
N ARG A 58 -9.56 59.79 -15.16
CA ARG A 58 -10.15 60.83 -14.26
C ARG A 58 -11.29 60.24 -13.42
N ALA A 59 -11.43 60.75 -12.21
CA ALA A 59 -12.52 60.45 -11.27
C ALA A 59 -12.83 61.73 -10.45
N PRO A 60 -13.95 61.81 -9.71
CA PRO A 60 -15.29 61.28 -9.96
C PRO A 60 -16.31 62.46 -10.05
N PRO A 61 -17.63 62.22 -9.95
CA PRO A 61 -18.25 62.37 -8.63
C PRO A 61 -19.16 61.19 -8.23
N ALA A 62 -19.57 61.17 -6.97
CA ALA A 62 -20.27 60.06 -6.32
C ALA A 62 -21.79 60.22 -6.34
N GLU A 63 -22.54 59.10 -6.34
CA GLU A 63 -23.87 59.04 -5.74
C GLU A 63 -24.32 57.61 -5.38
N ALA A 64 -25.07 57.51 -4.27
CA ALA A 64 -25.94 56.40 -3.82
C ALA A 64 -25.44 54.94 -3.90
N ALA A 65 -24.80 54.46 -2.82
CA ALA A 65 -24.61 53.02 -2.60
C ALA A 65 -25.90 52.35 -2.05
N SER A 66 -26.37 51.31 -2.74
CA SER A 66 -27.33 50.33 -2.20
C SER A 66 -26.63 49.39 -1.19
N PRO A 67 -27.35 48.78 -0.22
CA PRO A 67 -26.73 47.91 0.77
C PRO A 67 -26.12 46.66 0.12
N PRO A 68 -24.94 46.19 0.56
CA PRO A 68 -24.37 44.94 0.07
C PRO A 68 -25.23 43.75 0.55
N PRO A 69 -25.36 42.69 -0.26
CA PRO A 69 -26.09 41.49 0.15
C PRO A 69 -25.42 40.83 1.35
N ALA A 70 -26.23 40.14 2.17
CA ALA A 70 -25.74 39.41 3.34
C ALA A 70 -24.68 38.37 2.95
N PRO A 71 -23.66 38.12 3.80
CA PRO A 71 -22.64 37.12 3.52
C PRO A 71 -23.29 35.73 3.42
N GLN A 72 -23.25 35.15 2.22
CA GLN A 72 -23.63 33.75 2.02
C GLN A 72 -22.66 32.84 2.80
N PRO A 73 -23.12 31.67 3.30
CA PRO A 73 -22.23 30.67 3.87
C PRO A 73 -21.13 30.28 2.86
N PRO A 74 -19.96 29.81 3.32
CA PRO A 74 -18.88 29.43 2.41
C PRO A 74 -19.40 28.40 1.42
N ALA A 75 -19.34 28.73 0.13
CA ALA A 75 -19.92 27.91 -0.92
C ALA A 75 -19.36 26.48 -0.84
N GLU A 76 -20.23 25.53 -0.48
CA GLU A 76 -20.05 24.16 -0.95
C GLU A 76 -20.02 24.28 -2.47
N HIS A 77 -18.84 24.07 -3.06
CA HIS A 77 -18.72 24.17 -4.51
C HIS A 77 -19.75 23.25 -5.15
N GLU A 78 -20.59 23.84 -6.02
CA GLU A 78 -21.34 23.07 -6.98
C GLU A 78 -20.36 22.10 -7.64
N LEU A 79 -20.54 20.81 -7.36
CA LEU A 79 -19.78 19.73 -7.96
C LEU A 79 -20.09 19.75 -9.46
N THR A 80 -19.25 20.47 -10.20
CA THR A 80 -19.44 20.84 -11.60
C THR A 80 -19.78 19.59 -12.38
N ALA A 81 -20.94 19.63 -13.02
CA ALA A 81 -21.42 18.53 -13.82
C ALA A 81 -20.73 18.57 -15.18
N ASP A 82 -19.49 18.10 -15.25
CA ASP A 82 -18.97 17.45 -16.46
C ASP A 82 -17.74 16.56 -16.18
N ALA A 83 -17.56 15.55 -17.03
CA ALA A 83 -16.67 14.41 -16.78
C ALA A 83 -15.18 14.74 -16.97
N ALA A 84 -14.53 15.27 -15.94
CA ALA A 84 -13.07 15.32 -15.86
C ALA A 84 -12.49 13.93 -15.53
N ASP A 85 -11.55 13.47 -16.37
CA ASP A 85 -10.75 12.27 -16.17
C ASP A 85 -10.00 12.36 -14.82
N PRO A 86 -10.18 11.42 -13.87
CA PRO A 86 -9.59 11.53 -12.54
C PRO A 86 -8.06 11.53 -12.56
N PHE A 87 -7.42 10.96 -13.59
CA PHE A 87 -5.96 11.01 -13.78
C PHE A 87 -5.46 12.37 -14.30
N CYS A 88 -6.36 13.30 -14.67
CA CYS A 88 -6.03 14.71 -14.92
C CYS A 88 -6.10 15.59 -13.66
N VAL A 89 -6.80 15.14 -12.61
CA VAL A 89 -6.99 15.90 -11.36
C VAL A 89 -5.95 15.50 -10.31
N LEU A 90 -5.44 14.27 -10.36
CA LEU A 90 -4.40 13.79 -9.45
C LEU A 90 -3.00 14.36 -9.80
N PRO A 91 -2.22 14.83 -8.80
CA PRO A 91 -0.81 15.21 -8.97
C PRO A 91 0.03 14.07 -9.61
N PRO A 92 0.95 14.38 -10.54
CA PRO A 92 1.78 13.37 -11.22
C PRO A 92 2.58 12.47 -10.26
N GLU A 93 3.00 13.01 -9.12
CA GLU A 93 3.78 12.32 -8.09
C GLU A 93 2.94 11.25 -7.38
N LEU A 94 1.65 11.55 -7.14
CA LEU A 94 0.70 10.57 -6.59
C LEU A 94 0.38 9.49 -7.62
N VAL A 95 0.27 9.82 -8.92
CA VAL A 95 0.09 8.80 -9.96
C VAL A 95 1.33 7.90 -10.10
N GLN A 96 2.55 8.45 -9.99
CA GLN A 96 3.77 7.61 -10.02
C GLN A 96 3.90 6.71 -8.79
N ARG A 97 3.65 7.23 -7.57
CA ARG A 97 3.57 6.40 -6.35
C ARG A 97 2.54 5.29 -6.51
N PHE A 98 1.38 5.62 -7.08
CA PHE A 98 0.31 4.67 -7.32
C PHE A 98 0.70 3.55 -8.30
N VAL A 99 1.31 3.89 -9.44
CA VAL A 99 1.76 2.90 -10.44
C VAL A 99 2.82 1.96 -9.87
N GLY A 100 3.67 2.43 -8.95
CA GLY A 100 4.65 1.60 -8.24
C GLY A 100 4.04 0.59 -7.24
N LEU A 101 2.77 0.76 -6.86
CA LEU A 101 2.09 -0.08 -5.86
C LEU A 101 1.15 -1.13 -6.47
N VAL A 102 0.85 -1.05 -7.78
CA VAL A 102 -0.07 -1.96 -8.46
C VAL A 102 0.70 -3.03 -9.24
N PRO A 103 0.28 -4.31 -9.22
CA PRO A 103 0.92 -5.37 -10.01
C PRO A 103 1.07 -4.99 -11.49
N PRO A 104 2.20 -5.30 -12.16
CA PRO A 104 2.46 -4.85 -13.54
C PRO A 104 1.36 -5.20 -14.54
N ASN A 105 0.70 -6.35 -14.36
CA ASN A 105 -0.41 -6.79 -15.20
C ASN A 105 -1.72 -6.04 -14.92
N GLU A 106 -1.99 -5.64 -13.67
CA GLU A 106 -3.12 -4.77 -13.33
C GLU A 106 -2.91 -3.36 -13.90
N ALA A 107 -1.67 -2.83 -13.85
CA ALA A 107 -1.33 -1.58 -14.50
C ALA A 107 -1.55 -1.63 -16.03
N ALA A 108 -1.05 -2.68 -16.69
CA ALA A 108 -1.14 -2.83 -18.14
C ALA A 108 -2.55 -3.14 -18.68
N CYS A 109 -3.34 -3.93 -17.93
CA CYS A 109 -4.66 -4.44 -18.35
C CYS A 109 -5.84 -3.65 -17.78
N VAL A 110 -5.68 -2.96 -16.66
CA VAL A 110 -6.76 -2.20 -16.01
C VAL A 110 -6.44 -0.71 -16.04
N LEU A 111 -5.41 -0.25 -15.31
CA LEU A 111 -5.16 1.19 -15.11
C LEU A 111 -4.96 1.96 -16.41
N ARG A 112 -4.14 1.41 -17.31
CA ARG A 112 -3.88 1.98 -18.64
C ARG A 112 -5.13 2.07 -19.53
N LEU A 113 -6.19 1.33 -19.20
CA LEU A 113 -7.46 1.32 -19.94
C LEU A 113 -8.57 2.14 -19.25
N VAL A 114 -8.36 2.65 -18.03
CA VAL A 114 -9.36 3.49 -17.33
C VAL A 114 -9.58 4.81 -18.07
N SER A 115 -8.53 5.41 -18.64
CA SER A 115 -8.68 6.70 -19.32
C SER A 115 -7.57 7.03 -20.33
N LYS A 116 -7.82 8.05 -21.17
CA LYS A 116 -6.83 8.54 -22.14
C LYS A 116 -5.63 9.21 -21.45
N ALA A 117 -5.82 9.88 -20.31
CA ALA A 117 -4.70 10.43 -19.55
C ALA A 117 -3.85 9.33 -18.91
N ALA A 118 -4.48 8.31 -18.31
CA ALA A 118 -3.77 7.15 -17.76
C ALA A 118 -2.97 6.43 -18.87
N ALA A 119 -3.56 6.22 -20.04
CA ALA A 119 -2.87 5.62 -21.20
C ALA A 119 -1.67 6.44 -21.70
N LYS A 120 -1.72 7.78 -21.58
CA LYS A 120 -0.62 8.68 -21.97
C LYS A 120 0.51 8.69 -20.94
N GLN A 121 0.19 8.59 -19.65
CA GLN A 121 1.19 8.51 -18.58
C GLN A 121 1.85 7.11 -18.51
N LEU A 122 1.09 6.04 -18.76
CA LEU A 122 1.53 4.64 -18.79
C LEU A 122 1.96 4.20 -20.20
N CYS A 123 2.86 4.95 -20.81
CA CYS A 123 3.28 4.75 -22.20
C CYS A 123 4.58 3.93 -22.35
N ARG A 124 5.32 3.64 -21.27
CA ARG A 124 6.61 2.94 -21.36
C ARG A 124 6.40 1.49 -21.84
N PRO A 125 7.39 0.85 -22.49
CA PRO A 125 7.25 -0.53 -22.94
C PRO A 125 6.89 -1.50 -21.80
N GLN A 126 7.42 -1.26 -20.60
CA GLN A 126 7.17 -2.07 -19.41
C GLN A 126 5.70 -1.97 -18.95
N ASP A 127 5.09 -0.78 -19.01
CA ASP A 127 3.70 -0.50 -18.60
C ASP A 127 2.66 -1.09 -19.58
N ARG A 128 3.11 -1.47 -20.79
CA ARG A 128 2.27 -2.05 -21.86
C ARG A 128 2.45 -3.57 -21.97
N THR A 129 3.43 -4.16 -21.29
CA THR A 129 3.80 -5.57 -21.42
C THR A 129 3.09 -6.43 -20.38
N VAL A 130 2.18 -7.31 -20.83
CA VAL A 130 1.53 -8.30 -19.95
C VAL A 130 2.47 -9.48 -19.72
N ARG A 131 2.84 -9.71 -18.45
CA ARG A 131 3.74 -10.79 -18.01
C ARG A 131 2.92 -11.98 -17.56
N LEU A 132 2.67 -12.95 -18.46
CA LEU A 132 1.84 -14.13 -18.19
C LEU A 132 2.31 -15.01 -17.01
N SER A 133 3.56 -14.88 -16.56
CA SER A 133 4.09 -15.55 -15.36
C SER A 133 3.66 -14.91 -14.04
N LEU A 134 3.03 -13.73 -14.08
CA LEU A 134 2.44 -13.04 -12.93
C LEU A 134 0.90 -13.09 -13.06
N PRO A 135 0.13 -12.94 -11.96
CA PRO A 135 -1.33 -12.92 -12.03
C PRO A 135 -1.83 -11.93 -13.10
N VAL A 136 -2.65 -12.42 -14.02
CA VAL A 136 -3.37 -11.57 -15.00
C VAL A 136 -4.81 -11.43 -14.52
N PRO A 137 -5.37 -10.19 -14.45
CA PRO A 137 -6.76 -10.00 -14.05
C PRO A 137 -7.71 -10.87 -14.88
N HIS A 138 -8.53 -11.67 -14.21
CA HIS A 138 -9.34 -12.71 -14.86
C HIS A 138 -10.20 -12.19 -16.04
N PRO A 139 -10.90 -11.02 -15.95
CA PRO A 139 -11.64 -10.48 -17.09
C PRO A 139 -10.77 -10.11 -18.30
N ALA A 140 -9.51 -9.72 -18.08
CA ALA A 140 -8.57 -9.43 -19.16
C ALA A 140 -8.01 -10.72 -19.79
N PHE A 141 -7.79 -11.75 -18.98
CA PHE A 141 -7.38 -13.08 -19.44
C PHE A 141 -8.50 -13.73 -20.30
N VAL A 142 -9.74 -13.74 -19.80
CA VAL A 142 -10.92 -14.25 -20.53
C VAL A 142 -11.13 -13.49 -21.84
N ARG A 143 -10.98 -12.16 -21.86
CA ARG A 143 -11.10 -11.36 -23.10
C ARG A 143 -10.09 -11.76 -24.18
N ARG A 144 -8.90 -12.25 -23.80
CA ARG A 144 -7.86 -12.66 -24.77
C ARG A 144 -7.91 -14.15 -25.12
N TRP A 145 -8.26 -15.02 -24.17
CA TRP A 145 -8.11 -16.48 -24.28
C TRP A 145 -9.42 -17.29 -24.15
N GLY A 146 -10.52 -16.66 -23.73
CA GLY A 146 -11.83 -17.29 -23.56
C GLY A 146 -12.66 -17.44 -24.84
N GLY A 147 -12.35 -16.68 -25.90
CA GLY A 147 -13.05 -16.81 -27.20
C GLY A 147 -12.74 -18.13 -27.91
N ALA A 148 -13.67 -18.63 -28.73
CA ALA A 148 -13.52 -19.89 -29.47
C ALA A 148 -12.22 -19.91 -30.31
N ASP A 149 -11.99 -18.88 -31.13
CA ASP A 149 -10.82 -18.77 -32.02
C ASP A 149 -9.47 -18.51 -31.33
N ALA A 150 -9.44 -18.21 -30.03
CA ALA A 150 -8.25 -17.66 -29.36
C ALA A 150 -7.00 -18.58 -29.39
N PHE A 151 -7.19 -19.86 -29.69
CA PHE A 151 -6.12 -20.87 -29.77
C PHE A 151 -5.73 -21.26 -31.19
N ARG A 152 -6.42 -20.79 -32.24
CA ARG A 152 -6.16 -21.17 -33.65
C ARG A 152 -4.77 -20.78 -34.13
N SER A 153 -4.25 -19.66 -33.64
CA SER A 153 -2.91 -19.15 -33.92
C SER A 153 -1.79 -19.75 -33.08
N LEU A 154 -2.12 -20.49 -32.01
CA LEU A 154 -1.13 -21.08 -31.12
C LEU A 154 -0.85 -22.53 -31.50
N ASN A 155 0.41 -22.83 -31.79
CA ASN A 155 0.86 -24.22 -31.88
C ASN A 155 0.91 -24.88 -30.49
N ARG A 156 1.05 -26.21 -30.45
CA ARG A 156 1.10 -27.00 -29.21
C ARG A 156 2.17 -26.56 -28.22
N ALA A 157 3.36 -26.15 -28.68
CA ALA A 157 4.44 -25.70 -27.82
C ALA A 157 4.07 -24.37 -27.12
N GLN A 158 3.46 -23.45 -27.87
CA GLN A 158 2.96 -22.17 -27.36
C GLN A 158 1.77 -22.37 -26.40
N ARG A 159 0.82 -23.27 -26.72
CA ARG A 159 -0.31 -23.63 -25.83
C ARG A 159 0.20 -24.18 -24.49
N ARG A 160 1.11 -25.16 -24.51
CA ARG A 160 1.79 -25.68 -23.31
C ARG A 160 2.49 -24.58 -22.51
N GLN A 161 3.19 -23.66 -23.19
CA GLN A 161 3.90 -22.58 -22.54
C GLN A 161 2.94 -21.55 -21.90
N LEU A 162 1.82 -21.21 -22.55
CA LEU A 162 0.75 -20.40 -21.97
C LEU A 162 0.19 -21.03 -20.69
N THR A 163 -0.12 -22.33 -20.72
CA THR A 163 -0.62 -23.07 -19.55
C THR A 163 0.41 -23.10 -18.42
N ARG A 164 1.68 -23.38 -18.72
CA ARG A 164 2.77 -23.33 -17.73
C ARG A 164 2.92 -21.94 -17.12
N LEU A 165 2.95 -20.88 -17.92
CA LEU A 165 3.04 -19.50 -17.42
C LEU A 165 1.84 -19.13 -16.53
N THR A 166 0.63 -19.53 -16.94
CA THR A 166 -0.58 -19.34 -16.14
C THR A 166 -0.50 -20.11 -14.81
N ALA A 167 0.07 -21.32 -14.80
CA ALA A 167 0.30 -22.08 -13.58
C ALA A 167 1.35 -21.43 -12.65
N ARG A 168 2.41 -20.83 -13.21
CA ARG A 168 3.38 -20.01 -12.44
C ARG A 168 2.73 -18.79 -11.77
N SER A 169 1.68 -18.25 -12.39
CA SER A 169 0.94 -17.09 -11.86
C SER A 169 0.08 -17.41 -10.63
N GLY A 170 -0.24 -18.69 -10.38
CA GLY A 170 -1.14 -19.12 -9.30
C GLY A 170 -2.63 -18.84 -9.54
N SER A 171 -3.02 -18.27 -10.68
CA SER A 171 -4.41 -17.92 -10.96
C SER A 171 -5.25 -19.13 -11.37
N ILE A 172 -5.88 -19.79 -10.38
CA ILE A 172 -6.81 -20.91 -10.58
C ILE A 172 -7.96 -20.55 -11.56
N PRO A 173 -8.65 -19.39 -11.46
CA PRO A 173 -9.71 -19.03 -12.42
C PRO A 173 -9.23 -18.94 -13.87
N ASN A 174 -7.98 -18.54 -14.10
CA ASN A 174 -7.40 -18.53 -15.45
C ASN A 174 -7.02 -19.95 -15.91
N LEU A 175 -6.60 -20.84 -15.01
CA LEU A 175 -6.38 -22.26 -15.32
C LEU A 175 -7.69 -23.00 -15.63
N GLU A 176 -8.78 -22.67 -14.95
CA GLU A 176 -10.13 -23.20 -15.22
C GLU A 176 -10.59 -22.86 -16.64
N VAL A 177 -10.37 -21.62 -17.10
CA VAL A 177 -10.63 -21.19 -18.49
C VAL A 177 -9.80 -21.98 -19.51
N LEU A 178 -8.60 -22.41 -19.15
CA LEU A 178 -7.77 -23.27 -20.01
C LEU A 178 -8.22 -24.75 -19.98
N LEU A 179 -8.68 -25.24 -18.82
CA LEU A 179 -9.17 -26.60 -18.63
C LEU A 179 -10.54 -26.85 -19.29
N ALA A 180 -11.41 -25.83 -19.32
CA ALA A 180 -12.74 -25.91 -19.92
C ALA A 180 -12.75 -26.03 -21.46
N ARG A 181 -11.59 -26.07 -22.11
CA ARG A 181 -11.46 -26.20 -23.58
C ARG A 181 -11.24 -27.66 -23.99
N SER A 182 -11.79 -28.05 -25.13
CA SER A 182 -11.70 -29.42 -25.69
C SER A 182 -10.28 -29.97 -25.91
N ASP A 183 -9.27 -29.09 -25.91
CA ASP A 183 -7.86 -29.44 -26.14
C ASP A 183 -7.05 -29.54 -24.82
N ALA A 184 -7.72 -29.64 -23.66
CA ALA A 184 -7.12 -29.48 -22.33
C ALA A 184 -6.15 -30.59 -21.85
N VAL A 185 -5.80 -31.56 -22.70
CA VAL A 185 -4.80 -32.62 -22.41
C VAL A 185 -3.45 -32.04 -21.91
N TYR A 186 -3.14 -30.79 -22.28
CA TYR A 186 -1.93 -30.09 -21.84
C TYR A 186 -1.98 -29.56 -20.41
N VAL A 187 -3.15 -29.42 -19.78
CA VAL A 187 -3.30 -28.91 -18.40
C VAL A 187 -2.87 -29.96 -17.38
N THR A 188 -3.09 -31.24 -17.69
CA THR A 188 -2.75 -32.38 -16.83
C THR A 188 -1.30 -32.88 -16.99
N GLU A 189 -0.49 -32.22 -17.83
CA GLU A 189 0.92 -32.57 -18.01
C GLU A 189 1.78 -32.25 -16.77
N GLU A 190 2.69 -33.15 -16.42
CA GLU A 190 3.63 -33.02 -15.29
C GLU A 190 4.31 -31.65 -15.24
N GLY A 191 4.79 -31.16 -16.39
CA GLY A 191 5.48 -29.87 -16.49
C GLY A 191 4.63 -28.63 -16.20
N VAL A 192 3.30 -28.74 -16.09
CA VAL A 192 2.42 -27.66 -15.59
C VAL A 192 2.47 -27.59 -14.07
N LEU A 193 2.39 -28.75 -13.41
CA LEU A 193 2.57 -28.85 -11.96
C LEU A 193 3.98 -28.42 -11.53
N THR A 194 5.03 -28.88 -12.23
CA THR A 194 6.42 -28.46 -11.96
C THR A 194 6.58 -26.94 -12.07
N ALA A 195 5.85 -26.27 -12.98
CA ALA A 195 5.89 -24.82 -13.14
C ALA A 195 5.21 -24.07 -11.97
N ALA A 196 4.04 -24.52 -11.52
CA ALA A 196 3.38 -23.99 -10.32
C ALA A 196 4.25 -24.18 -9.07
N VAL A 197 4.82 -25.38 -8.90
CA VAL A 197 5.72 -25.74 -7.80
C VAL A 197 6.98 -24.86 -7.78
N ALA A 198 7.65 -24.67 -8.91
CA ALA A 198 8.81 -23.79 -9.03
C ALA A 198 8.52 -22.31 -8.69
N SER A 199 7.24 -21.93 -8.66
CA SER A 199 6.78 -20.56 -8.39
C SER A 199 6.04 -20.43 -7.04
N GLY A 200 6.00 -21.49 -6.22
CA GLY A 200 5.47 -21.46 -4.86
C GLY A 200 3.94 -21.49 -4.72
N GLN A 201 3.23 -21.75 -5.82
CA GLN A 201 1.78 -21.58 -5.89
C GLN A 201 1.03 -22.79 -5.30
N LEU A 202 1.09 -22.96 -3.97
CA LEU A 202 0.61 -24.15 -3.26
C LEU A 202 -0.84 -24.54 -3.61
N ASP A 203 -1.76 -23.59 -3.64
CA ASP A 203 -3.17 -23.90 -3.92
C ASP A 203 -3.41 -24.28 -5.38
N ALA A 204 -2.68 -23.66 -6.32
CA ALA A 204 -2.67 -24.10 -7.72
C ALA A 204 -2.04 -25.50 -7.87
N CYS A 205 -1.01 -25.84 -7.08
CA CYS A 205 -0.43 -27.19 -7.07
C CYS A 205 -1.42 -28.25 -6.56
N ARG A 206 -2.16 -27.94 -5.48
CA ARG A 206 -3.23 -28.78 -4.93
C ARG A 206 -4.36 -28.98 -5.94
N TRP A 207 -4.84 -27.89 -6.56
CA TRP A 207 -5.87 -27.93 -7.60
C TRP A 207 -5.41 -28.76 -8.81
N LEU A 208 -4.21 -28.50 -9.35
CA LEU A 208 -3.64 -29.29 -10.46
C LEU A 208 -3.52 -30.78 -10.11
N ARG A 209 -3.18 -31.12 -8.86
CA ARG A 209 -3.14 -32.52 -8.39
C ARG A 209 -4.53 -33.15 -8.31
N GLN A 210 -5.57 -32.40 -7.92
CA GLN A 210 -6.97 -32.83 -7.98
C GLN A 210 -7.44 -33.05 -9.43
N GLN A 211 -6.99 -32.23 -10.38
CA GLN A 211 -7.24 -32.44 -11.82
C GLN A 211 -6.44 -33.61 -12.43
N GLY A 212 -5.68 -34.37 -11.63
CA GLY A 212 -4.98 -35.58 -12.07
C GLY A 212 -3.53 -35.39 -12.55
N CYS A 213 -2.93 -34.20 -12.42
CA CYS A 213 -1.51 -33.99 -12.77
C CYS A 213 -0.61 -34.98 -11.99
N ARG A 214 0.33 -35.61 -12.69
CA ARG A 214 1.36 -36.47 -12.08
C ARG A 214 2.54 -35.63 -11.57
N PHE A 215 3.30 -36.19 -10.62
CA PHE A 215 4.56 -35.59 -10.18
C PHE A 215 5.68 -35.93 -11.16
N SER A 216 6.46 -34.93 -11.59
CA SER A 216 7.74 -35.18 -12.22
C SER A 216 8.78 -35.62 -11.19
N TRP A 217 9.79 -36.37 -11.62
CA TRP A 217 10.89 -36.84 -10.76
C TRP A 217 11.74 -35.71 -10.15
N ASP A 218 11.72 -34.52 -10.77
CA ASP A 218 12.46 -33.33 -10.36
C ASP A 218 11.59 -32.27 -9.65
N VAL A 219 10.36 -32.62 -9.25
CA VAL A 219 9.41 -31.65 -8.67
C VAL A 219 9.91 -31.07 -7.34
N LEU A 220 10.58 -31.89 -6.51
CA LEU A 220 11.15 -31.44 -5.23
C LEU A 220 12.36 -30.51 -5.43
N THR A 221 13.23 -30.82 -6.39
CA THR A 221 14.34 -29.95 -6.83
C THR A 221 13.83 -28.56 -7.22
N HIS A 222 12.71 -28.48 -7.95
CA HIS A 222 12.09 -27.22 -8.34
C HIS A 222 11.47 -26.45 -7.16
N ALA A 223 10.82 -27.14 -6.22
CA ALA A 223 10.29 -26.53 -4.99
C ALA A 223 11.42 -25.95 -4.12
N ALA A 224 12.44 -26.77 -3.86
CA ALA A 224 13.56 -26.46 -3.00
C ALA A 224 14.37 -25.28 -3.55
N LYS A 225 14.74 -25.33 -4.84
CA LYS A 225 15.46 -24.25 -5.52
C LYS A 225 14.69 -22.93 -5.62
N GLY A 226 13.36 -22.97 -5.51
CA GLY A 226 12.51 -21.77 -5.41
C GLY A 226 12.30 -21.25 -3.98
N GLY A 227 12.72 -22.00 -2.95
CA GLY A 227 12.60 -21.61 -1.54
C GLY A 227 11.23 -21.91 -0.93
N HIS A 228 10.40 -22.69 -1.60
CA HIS A 228 8.97 -22.81 -1.29
C HIS A 228 8.70 -23.86 -0.21
N GLN A 229 9.11 -23.59 1.03
CA GLN A 229 8.96 -24.51 2.16
C GLN A 229 7.55 -25.13 2.28
N PRO A 230 6.43 -24.38 2.20
CA PRO A 230 5.08 -24.97 2.30
C PRO A 230 4.75 -25.95 1.16
N VAL A 231 5.38 -25.79 -0.01
CA VAL A 231 5.25 -26.71 -1.14
C VAL A 231 6.12 -27.95 -0.92
N CYS A 232 7.32 -27.80 -0.35
CA CYS A 232 8.14 -28.94 0.08
C CYS A 232 7.42 -29.79 1.14
N GLU A 233 6.89 -29.17 2.20
CA GLU A 233 6.09 -29.82 3.25
C GLU A 233 4.90 -30.59 2.66
N TRP A 234 4.16 -29.97 1.73
CA TRP A 234 3.06 -30.64 1.02
C TRP A 234 3.52 -31.82 0.15
N LEU A 235 4.67 -31.72 -0.54
CA LEU A 235 5.22 -32.81 -1.34
C LEU A 235 5.66 -34.01 -0.47
N PHE A 236 6.18 -33.76 0.74
CA PHE A 236 6.47 -34.82 1.71
C PHE A 236 5.18 -35.45 2.25
N ALA A 237 4.20 -34.63 2.65
CA ALA A 237 2.93 -35.11 3.22
C ALA A 237 2.07 -35.93 2.23
N VAL A 238 2.17 -35.66 0.93
CA VAL A 238 1.49 -36.44 -0.13
C VAL A 238 2.25 -37.74 -0.50
N GLY A 239 3.40 -38.00 0.13
CA GLY A 239 4.15 -39.25 -0.02
C GLY A 239 4.71 -39.44 -1.42
N ASN A 240 5.38 -38.42 -1.98
CA ASN A 240 6.02 -38.55 -3.30
C ASN A 240 7.17 -39.59 -3.22
N PRO A 241 7.11 -40.72 -3.96
CA PRO A 241 8.11 -41.79 -3.88
C PRO A 241 9.47 -41.44 -4.50
N LEU A 242 9.63 -40.25 -5.09
CA LEU A 242 10.85 -39.78 -5.76
C LEU A 242 11.56 -38.74 -4.89
N ILE A 243 11.94 -39.12 -3.67
CA ILE A 243 12.76 -38.28 -2.78
C ILE A 243 14.18 -38.16 -3.38
N VAL A 244 14.47 -37.00 -3.98
CA VAL A 244 15.79 -36.74 -4.58
C VAL A 244 16.85 -36.48 -3.51
N GLU A 245 17.90 -37.28 -3.50
CA GLU A 245 19.16 -36.98 -2.82
C GLU A 245 19.77 -35.70 -3.41
N GLY A 246 19.62 -34.57 -2.71
CA GLY A 246 20.12 -33.27 -3.18
C GLY A 246 19.24 -32.06 -2.90
N ALA A 247 18.00 -32.23 -2.40
CA ALA A 247 17.07 -31.12 -2.16
C ALA A 247 17.66 -29.96 -1.31
N ALA A 248 18.51 -30.24 -0.32
CA ALA A 248 19.21 -29.21 0.45
C ALA A 248 20.25 -28.43 -0.40
N GLY A 249 20.94 -29.11 -1.32
CA GLY A 249 21.80 -28.48 -2.32
C GLY A 249 21.02 -27.65 -3.33
N ASP A 250 19.82 -28.08 -3.71
CA ASP A 250 18.91 -27.30 -4.55
C ASP A 250 18.43 -26.02 -3.86
N ALA A 251 17.98 -26.11 -2.61
CA ALA A 251 17.62 -24.93 -1.80
C ALA A 251 18.80 -23.97 -1.63
N ALA A 252 20.01 -24.51 -1.42
CA ALA A 252 21.22 -23.71 -1.32
C ALA A 252 21.58 -23.01 -2.64
N ARG A 253 21.38 -23.66 -3.80
CA ARG A 253 21.53 -23.01 -5.12
C ARG A 253 20.53 -21.87 -5.36
N GLY A 254 19.37 -21.90 -4.70
CA GLY A 254 18.41 -20.79 -4.69
C GLY A 254 18.75 -19.68 -3.69
N GLY A 255 19.69 -19.91 -2.77
CA GLY A 255 20.03 -18.98 -1.67
C GLY A 255 19.11 -19.07 -0.45
N HIS A 256 18.28 -20.12 -0.35
CA HIS A 256 17.22 -20.21 0.66
C HIS A 256 17.71 -20.85 1.96
N VAL A 257 18.57 -20.15 2.70
CA VAL A 257 19.26 -20.65 3.90
C VAL A 257 18.31 -21.27 4.93
N GLY A 258 17.18 -20.63 5.23
CA GLY A 258 16.20 -21.17 6.19
C GLY A 258 15.59 -22.51 5.75
N LEU A 259 15.36 -22.71 4.44
CA LEU A 259 14.89 -23.99 3.90
C LEU A 259 16.02 -25.05 3.91
N VAL A 260 17.28 -24.63 3.72
CA VAL A 260 18.44 -25.52 3.88
C VAL A 260 18.54 -26.01 5.32
N ASP A 261 18.46 -25.12 6.30
CA ASP A 261 18.50 -25.47 7.72
C ASP A 261 17.29 -26.34 8.15
N TRP A 262 16.10 -26.10 7.60
CA TRP A 262 14.92 -26.95 7.82
C TRP A 262 15.09 -28.36 7.21
N LEU A 263 15.56 -28.47 5.97
CA LEU A 263 15.81 -29.75 5.27
C LEU A 263 16.92 -30.59 5.93
N LEU A 264 17.87 -29.95 6.60
CA LEU A 264 18.98 -30.60 7.31
C LEU A 264 18.70 -30.82 8.80
N GLY A 265 17.66 -30.19 9.34
CA GLY A 265 17.30 -30.24 10.76
C GLY A 265 16.37 -31.39 11.15
N PRO A 266 16.11 -31.60 12.45
CA PRO A 266 15.26 -32.70 12.96
C PRO A 266 13.84 -32.70 12.38
N ALA A 267 13.28 -31.52 12.10
CA ALA A 267 11.95 -31.38 11.51
C ALA A 267 11.88 -31.92 10.07
N GLY A 268 12.83 -31.56 9.19
CA GLY A 268 12.92 -32.13 7.84
C GLY A 268 13.29 -33.61 7.81
N LEU A 269 14.01 -34.10 8.84
CA LEU A 269 14.32 -35.53 9.02
C LEU A 269 13.12 -36.33 9.51
N SER A 270 12.24 -35.76 10.33
CA SER A 270 11.02 -36.45 10.81
C SER A 270 9.99 -36.70 9.70
N CYS A 271 10.09 -35.99 8.57
CA CYS A 271 9.28 -36.19 7.36
C CYS A 271 9.88 -37.23 6.39
N ARG A 272 10.92 -37.99 6.79
CA ARG A 272 11.67 -38.93 5.93
C ARG A 272 11.72 -40.33 6.56
N ASP A 273 11.13 -41.32 5.89
CA ASP A 273 11.19 -42.73 6.30
C ASP A 273 12.51 -43.45 5.93
N SER A 274 13.60 -42.74 5.59
CA SER A 274 14.87 -43.38 5.22
C SER A 274 16.14 -42.56 5.46
N PHE A 275 17.22 -43.27 5.82
CA PHE A 275 18.56 -42.77 6.16
C PHE A 275 19.37 -42.29 4.92
N CYS A 276 18.89 -41.28 4.20
CA CYS A 276 19.64 -40.65 3.10
C CYS A 276 20.47 -39.45 3.60
N SER A 277 21.77 -39.68 3.79
CA SER A 277 22.78 -38.64 4.07
C SER A 277 22.84 -37.62 2.91
N PRO A 278 23.01 -36.31 3.16
CA PRO A 278 23.13 -35.33 2.08
C PRO A 278 24.41 -35.53 1.26
N ASP A 279 24.32 -35.38 -0.07
CA ASP A 279 25.49 -35.27 -0.95
C ASP A 279 26.25 -33.97 -0.60
N ILE A 280 27.29 -34.10 0.23
CA ILE A 280 28.07 -32.96 0.77
C ILE A 280 28.73 -32.14 -0.36
N PRO A 281 29.39 -32.74 -1.38
CA PRO A 281 29.84 -32.01 -2.57
C PRO A 281 28.73 -31.19 -3.24
N ASP A 282 27.53 -31.75 -3.40
CA ASP A 282 26.40 -31.06 -4.05
C ASP A 282 25.85 -29.92 -3.20
N LEU A 283 25.75 -30.14 -1.88
CA LEU A 283 25.37 -29.13 -0.90
C LEU A 283 26.35 -27.96 -0.90
N LEU A 284 27.66 -28.22 -0.77
CA LEU A 284 28.68 -27.16 -0.75
C LEU A 284 28.76 -26.41 -2.09
N ALA A 285 28.65 -27.12 -3.21
CA ALA A 285 28.52 -26.50 -4.53
C ALA A 285 27.27 -25.61 -4.63
N GLY A 286 26.16 -26.04 -4.03
CA GLY A 286 24.92 -25.26 -3.97
C GLY A 286 25.04 -24.00 -3.11
N VAL A 287 25.59 -24.13 -1.90
CA VAL A 287 25.80 -23.00 -0.97
C VAL A 287 26.75 -21.97 -1.59
N ALA A 288 27.83 -22.41 -2.24
CA ALA A 288 28.73 -21.51 -2.97
C ALA A 288 28.03 -20.76 -4.12
N ALA A 289 27.07 -21.41 -4.79
CA ALA A 289 26.31 -20.84 -5.90
C ALA A 289 25.29 -19.79 -5.47
N GLY A 290 24.53 -20.00 -4.39
CA GLY A 290 23.35 -19.18 -4.06
C GLY A 290 23.36 -18.47 -2.70
N CYS A 291 24.03 -19.00 -1.68
CA CYS A 291 24.06 -18.43 -0.33
C CYS A 291 25.27 -17.49 -0.13
N ASP A 292 25.30 -16.71 0.94
CA ASP A 292 26.42 -15.83 1.28
C ASP A 292 27.66 -16.59 1.82
N LEU A 293 28.81 -15.91 1.84
CA LEU A 293 30.08 -16.43 2.37
C LEU A 293 30.01 -16.82 3.86
N PRO A 294 29.33 -16.09 4.77
CA PRO A 294 29.04 -16.57 6.13
C PRO A 294 28.35 -17.94 6.16
N THR A 295 27.32 -18.17 5.35
CA THR A 295 26.63 -19.47 5.26
C THR A 295 27.54 -20.55 4.67
N LEU A 296 28.33 -20.21 3.64
CA LEU A 296 29.34 -21.12 3.10
C LEU A 296 30.35 -21.52 4.16
N LYS A 297 30.91 -20.57 4.92
CA LYS A 297 31.81 -20.82 6.06
C LYS A 297 31.18 -21.74 7.10
N ARG A 298 29.94 -21.46 7.52
CA ARG A 298 29.19 -22.23 8.53
C ARG A 298 29.00 -23.68 8.12
N LEU A 299 28.42 -23.92 6.94
CA LEU A 299 28.10 -25.28 6.48
C LEU A 299 29.37 -26.06 6.08
N HIS A 300 30.38 -25.39 5.51
CA HIS A 300 31.68 -25.99 5.22
C HIS A 300 32.38 -26.48 6.49
N HIS A 301 32.41 -25.66 7.56
CA HIS A 301 32.94 -26.07 8.85
C HIS A 301 32.14 -27.26 9.42
N ALA A 302 30.81 -27.14 9.50
CA ALA A 302 29.95 -28.18 10.08
C ALA A 302 30.14 -29.56 9.42
N TYR A 303 30.20 -29.62 8.08
CA TYR A 303 30.32 -30.87 7.35
C TYR A 303 31.76 -31.37 7.15
N LEU A 304 32.78 -30.51 7.13
CA LEU A 304 34.17 -31.00 7.11
C LEU A 304 34.60 -31.59 8.46
N SER A 305 34.11 -31.07 9.59
CA SER A 305 34.30 -31.68 10.90
C SER A 305 33.79 -33.13 10.96
N SER A 306 32.76 -33.49 10.17
CA SER A 306 32.25 -34.86 10.08
C SER A 306 32.97 -35.77 9.06
N VAL A 307 33.75 -35.22 8.13
CA VAL A 307 34.39 -35.97 7.02
C VAL A 307 35.90 -36.16 7.21
N GLY A 308 36.55 -35.38 8.09
CA GLY A 308 37.93 -35.63 8.54
C GLY A 308 39.05 -35.40 7.52
N ARG A 309 38.74 -35.04 6.28
CA ARG A 309 39.70 -34.60 5.23
C ARG A 309 39.09 -33.54 4.33
N ALA A 310 39.94 -32.73 3.70
CA ALA A 310 39.54 -31.82 2.64
C ALA A 310 38.91 -32.60 1.47
N LEU A 311 37.68 -32.24 1.09
CA LEU A 311 36.99 -32.82 -0.05
C LEU A 311 37.73 -32.43 -1.36
N PRO A 312 38.23 -33.40 -2.14
CA PRO A 312 38.86 -33.11 -3.42
C PRO A 312 37.82 -32.53 -4.39
N ASP A 313 38.19 -31.45 -5.09
CA ASP A 313 37.28 -30.71 -5.97
C ASP A 313 36.82 -31.60 -7.15
N HIS A 314 35.57 -32.08 -7.09
CA HIS A 314 35.04 -33.07 -8.03
C HIS A 314 34.91 -32.46 -9.44
N PRO A 315 35.37 -33.12 -10.51
CA PRO A 315 35.46 -32.52 -11.85
C PRO A 315 34.13 -31.99 -12.40
N THR A 316 32.99 -32.56 -11.97
CA THR A 316 31.65 -32.10 -12.35
C THR A 316 30.95 -31.19 -11.33
N LYS A 317 31.42 -31.14 -10.07
CA LYS A 317 30.80 -30.41 -8.95
C LYS A 317 31.77 -29.42 -8.26
N SER A 318 32.70 -28.85 -9.03
CA SER A 318 33.75 -27.93 -8.54
C SER A 318 33.18 -26.71 -7.79
N VAL A 319 33.48 -26.60 -6.49
CA VAL A 319 32.86 -25.59 -5.60
C VAL A 319 33.34 -24.19 -5.96
N THR A 320 34.62 -24.04 -6.35
CA THR A 320 35.19 -22.79 -6.87
C THR A 320 34.50 -22.33 -8.15
N ALA A 321 34.12 -23.27 -9.02
CA ALA A 321 33.39 -22.93 -10.24
C ALA A 321 31.98 -22.37 -9.93
N TYR A 322 31.27 -22.95 -8.96
CA TYR A 322 29.97 -22.44 -8.52
C TYR A 322 30.09 -21.08 -7.83
N ALA A 323 31.10 -20.85 -6.98
CA ALA A 323 31.38 -19.56 -6.36
C ALA A 323 31.61 -18.45 -7.41
N ALA A 324 32.47 -18.68 -8.41
CA ALA A 324 32.74 -17.72 -9.47
C ALA A 324 31.50 -17.37 -10.32
N GLY A 325 30.56 -18.32 -10.45
CA GLY A 325 29.27 -18.15 -11.10
C GLY A 325 28.14 -17.66 -10.19
N SER A 326 28.42 -17.29 -8.94
CA SER A 326 27.39 -16.89 -7.98
C SER A 326 26.81 -15.50 -8.30
N PRO A 327 25.48 -15.30 -8.27
CA PRO A 327 24.87 -14.00 -8.52
C PRO A 327 24.98 -13.05 -7.30
N THR A 328 25.44 -13.54 -6.15
CA THR A 328 25.63 -12.72 -4.95
C THR A 328 26.85 -11.80 -5.09
N ALA A 329 26.83 -10.63 -4.44
CA ALA A 329 27.88 -9.62 -4.57
C ALA A 329 29.26 -10.06 -4.03
N ASP A 330 29.26 -10.99 -3.07
CA ASP A 330 30.45 -11.55 -2.40
C ASP A 330 31.11 -12.71 -3.15
N TRP A 331 30.70 -12.99 -4.40
CA TRP A 331 31.23 -14.08 -5.23
C TRP A 331 32.77 -14.13 -5.28
N ALA A 332 33.43 -12.96 -5.34
CA ALA A 332 34.88 -12.85 -5.36
C ALA A 332 35.49 -13.34 -4.04
N ALA A 333 35.00 -12.84 -2.91
CA ALA A 333 35.45 -13.23 -1.58
C ALA A 333 35.23 -14.73 -1.29
N LYS A 334 34.17 -15.35 -1.86
CA LYS A 334 34.00 -16.81 -1.84
C LYS A 334 35.11 -17.54 -2.58
N VAL A 335 35.50 -17.07 -3.76
CA VAL A 335 36.60 -17.68 -4.54
C VAL A 335 37.91 -17.54 -3.78
N GLU A 336 38.23 -16.37 -3.22
CA GLU A 336 39.45 -16.16 -2.42
C GLU A 336 39.51 -17.11 -1.21
N TRP A 337 38.43 -17.17 -0.45
CA TRP A 337 38.32 -18.00 0.76
C TRP A 337 38.40 -19.52 0.47
N LEU A 338 37.96 -19.96 -0.72
CA LEU A 338 38.14 -21.33 -1.20
C LEU A 338 39.58 -21.59 -1.66
N GLU A 339 40.24 -20.64 -2.31
CA GLU A 339 41.66 -20.75 -2.70
C GLU A 339 42.58 -20.91 -1.49
N GLU A 340 42.35 -20.14 -0.41
CA GLU A 340 43.04 -20.30 0.89
C GLU A 340 42.95 -21.72 1.45
N ARG A 341 41.89 -22.45 1.13
CA ARG A 341 41.61 -23.83 1.59
C ARG A 341 42.12 -24.91 0.64
N GLY A 342 42.91 -24.53 -0.37
CA GLY A 342 43.50 -25.47 -1.31
C GLY A 342 42.54 -26.01 -2.36
N TYR A 343 41.36 -25.40 -2.54
CA TYR A 343 40.49 -25.75 -3.67
C TYR A 343 41.18 -25.36 -4.99
N ARG A 344 41.02 -26.23 -6.00
CA ARG A 344 41.71 -26.04 -7.28
C ARG A 344 41.08 -24.91 -8.09
N ARG A 345 41.92 -24.16 -8.81
CA ARG A 345 41.49 -23.24 -9.86
C ARG A 345 41.05 -24.05 -11.07
N THR A 346 39.76 -24.00 -11.42
CA THR A 346 39.20 -24.79 -12.51
C THR A 346 38.74 -23.91 -13.67
N ALA A 347 38.89 -24.41 -14.91
CA ALA A 347 38.31 -23.76 -16.09
C ALA A 347 36.78 -23.62 -16.00
N GLY A 348 36.12 -24.43 -15.17
CA GLY A 348 34.70 -24.35 -14.87
C GLY A 348 34.26 -23.01 -14.28
N ALA A 349 35.13 -22.34 -13.50
CA ALA A 349 34.88 -20.99 -12.99
C ALA A 349 34.69 -19.99 -14.13
N CYS A 350 35.61 -19.97 -15.10
CA CYS A 350 35.52 -19.11 -16.28
C CYS A 350 34.25 -19.43 -17.10
N LYS A 351 33.92 -20.71 -17.31
CA LYS A 351 32.70 -21.14 -18.04
C LYS A 351 31.39 -20.76 -17.35
N ARG A 352 31.40 -20.47 -16.05
CA ARG A 352 30.21 -20.02 -15.29
C ARG A 352 30.11 -18.50 -15.29
N ALA A 353 31.21 -17.81 -14.98
CA ALA A 353 31.30 -16.35 -15.09
C ALA A 353 30.92 -15.83 -16.49
N ALA A 354 31.40 -16.50 -17.55
CA ALA A 354 31.15 -16.13 -18.95
C ALA A 354 29.67 -16.06 -19.38
N LYS A 355 28.74 -16.64 -18.61
CA LYS A 355 27.29 -16.62 -18.90
C LYS A 355 26.55 -15.44 -18.28
N LEU A 356 27.18 -14.72 -17.35
CA LEU A 356 26.55 -13.65 -16.58
C LEU A 356 26.73 -12.28 -17.28
N PRO A 357 25.81 -11.31 -17.10
CA PRO A 357 25.93 -9.99 -17.75
C PRO A 357 27.21 -9.22 -17.37
N ASP A 358 27.70 -9.41 -16.14
CA ASP A 358 28.96 -8.87 -15.60
C ASP A 358 30.18 -9.76 -15.91
N GLY A 359 30.03 -10.77 -16.76
CA GLY A 359 31.01 -11.83 -17.00
C GLY A 359 32.37 -11.34 -17.49
N LEU A 360 32.45 -10.19 -18.17
CA LEU A 360 33.72 -9.57 -18.58
C LEU A 360 34.59 -9.22 -17.35
N ALA A 361 34.02 -8.46 -16.40
CA ALA A 361 34.73 -8.01 -15.21
C ALA A 361 35.14 -9.20 -14.33
N ARG A 362 34.25 -10.19 -14.18
CA ARG A 362 34.55 -11.45 -13.48
C ARG A 362 35.72 -12.20 -14.10
N LEU A 363 35.75 -12.32 -15.43
CA LEU A 363 36.85 -12.99 -16.13
C LEU A 363 38.16 -12.21 -15.99
N GLN A 364 38.16 -10.88 -16.15
CA GLN A 364 39.36 -10.06 -15.93
C GLN A 364 39.95 -10.27 -14.53
N TRP A 365 39.11 -10.29 -13.50
CA TRP A 365 39.53 -10.58 -12.11
C TRP A 365 40.08 -12.02 -11.96
N LEU A 366 39.40 -13.02 -12.51
CA LEU A 366 39.87 -14.41 -12.50
C LEU A 366 41.20 -14.58 -13.27
N ARG A 367 41.43 -13.86 -14.37
CA ARG A 367 42.69 -13.90 -15.14
C ARG A 367 43.88 -13.45 -14.30
N GLN A 368 43.73 -12.35 -13.55
CA GLN A 368 44.77 -11.84 -12.65
C GLN A 368 45.20 -12.86 -11.58
N ARG A 369 44.32 -13.80 -11.22
CA ARG A 369 44.57 -14.88 -10.26
C ARG A 369 45.04 -16.20 -10.89
N GLY A 370 45.36 -16.20 -12.18
CA GLY A 370 45.90 -17.38 -12.88
C GLY A 370 44.85 -18.40 -13.33
N TYR A 371 43.57 -18.05 -13.42
CA TYR A 371 42.59 -18.93 -14.08
C TYR A 371 42.82 -18.92 -15.60
N GLY A 372 42.94 -20.12 -16.18
CA GLY A 372 43.09 -20.31 -17.61
C GLY A 372 41.77 -20.13 -18.37
N LEU A 373 41.83 -19.49 -19.53
CA LEU A 373 40.73 -19.50 -20.50
C LEU A 373 40.81 -20.78 -21.34
N THR A 374 39.66 -21.36 -21.62
CA THR A 374 39.50 -22.54 -22.49
C THR A 374 38.52 -22.20 -23.62
N PRO A 375 38.59 -22.88 -24.79
CA PRO A 375 37.65 -22.65 -25.89
C PRO A 375 36.17 -22.70 -25.47
N GLU A 376 35.81 -23.55 -24.53
CA GLU A 376 34.42 -23.68 -24.04
C GLU A 376 33.94 -22.45 -23.22
N VAL A 377 34.81 -21.50 -22.88
CA VAL A 377 34.42 -20.18 -22.33
C VAL A 377 33.69 -19.37 -23.41
N ALA A 378 34.07 -19.49 -24.69
CA ALA A 378 33.35 -18.88 -25.81
C ALA A 378 31.96 -19.52 -26.01
N VAL A 379 31.86 -20.85 -25.91
CA VAL A 379 30.58 -21.59 -25.94
C VAL A 379 29.66 -21.15 -24.78
N ALA A 380 30.23 -20.96 -23.59
CA ALA A 380 29.49 -20.45 -22.44
C ALA A 380 28.97 -19.02 -22.67
N ALA A 381 29.81 -18.13 -23.19
CA ALA A 381 29.43 -16.76 -23.54
C ALA A 381 28.34 -16.72 -24.64
N ALA A 382 28.42 -17.63 -25.62
CA ALA A 382 27.43 -17.76 -26.70
C ALA A 382 26.02 -18.06 -26.19
N LYS A 383 25.89 -18.82 -25.09
CA LYS A 383 24.60 -19.06 -24.43
C LYS A 383 24.05 -17.82 -23.71
N GLY A 384 24.94 -16.98 -23.15
CA GLY A 384 24.57 -15.73 -22.46
C GLY A 384 24.37 -14.53 -23.40
N GLY A 385 24.87 -14.58 -24.63
CA GLY A 385 24.90 -13.45 -25.56
C GLY A 385 26.04 -12.45 -25.29
N ASN A 386 27.02 -12.83 -24.45
CA ASN A 386 28.05 -11.93 -23.93
C ASN A 386 29.16 -11.64 -24.96
N VAL A 387 28.90 -10.67 -25.84
CA VAL A 387 29.83 -10.26 -26.90
C VAL A 387 31.19 -9.81 -26.36
N ASP A 388 31.23 -9.11 -25.23
CA ASP A 388 32.50 -8.60 -24.66
C ASP A 388 33.39 -9.70 -24.09
N VAL A 389 32.78 -10.75 -23.51
CA VAL A 389 33.51 -11.95 -23.10
C VAL A 389 34.14 -12.64 -24.31
N LEU A 390 33.41 -12.74 -25.42
CA LEU A 390 33.97 -13.29 -26.66
C LEU A 390 35.15 -12.45 -27.18
N ARG A 391 35.02 -11.12 -27.19
CA ARG A 391 36.10 -10.20 -27.59
C ARG A 391 37.36 -10.42 -26.75
N LEU A 392 37.21 -10.57 -25.42
CA LEU A 392 38.32 -10.85 -24.52
C LEU A 392 38.98 -12.21 -24.82
N VAL A 393 38.19 -13.27 -25.00
CA VAL A 393 38.71 -14.63 -25.30
C VAL A 393 39.49 -14.64 -26.62
N LEU A 394 39.04 -13.91 -27.64
CA LEU A 394 39.73 -13.81 -28.93
C LEU A 394 40.98 -12.91 -28.86
N ALA A 395 40.93 -11.79 -28.11
CA ALA A 395 42.07 -10.90 -27.90
C ALA A 395 43.23 -11.58 -27.14
N GLU A 396 42.92 -12.47 -26.19
CA GLU A 396 43.88 -13.30 -25.45
C GLU A 396 44.47 -14.45 -26.31
N GLY A 397 44.13 -14.54 -27.60
CA GLY A 397 44.68 -15.53 -28.53
C GLY A 397 44.17 -16.95 -28.34
N VAL A 398 43.07 -17.16 -27.60
CA VAL A 398 42.48 -18.48 -27.37
C VAL A 398 41.91 -19.01 -28.68
N LYS A 399 42.57 -20.01 -29.27
CA LYS A 399 42.11 -20.68 -30.49
C LYS A 399 40.84 -21.47 -30.19
N VAL A 400 39.69 -20.92 -30.58
CA VAL A 400 38.41 -21.65 -30.57
C VAL A 400 38.50 -22.77 -31.61
N GLY A 401 38.59 -24.02 -31.15
CA GLY A 401 38.63 -25.19 -32.02
C GLY A 401 37.32 -25.35 -32.82
N LYS A 402 37.37 -26.07 -33.95
CA LYS A 402 36.23 -26.23 -34.87
C LYS A 402 34.94 -26.66 -34.15
N GLU A 403 35.02 -27.68 -33.30
CA GLU A 403 33.88 -28.20 -32.53
C GLU A 403 33.30 -27.15 -31.56
N ALA A 404 34.17 -26.42 -30.86
CA ALA A 404 33.75 -25.36 -29.94
C ALA A 404 33.14 -24.16 -30.68
N ALA A 405 33.61 -23.85 -31.89
CA ALA A 405 33.01 -22.83 -32.75
C ALA A 405 31.62 -23.27 -33.22
N GLU A 406 31.47 -24.50 -33.71
CA GLU A 406 30.20 -25.08 -34.16
C GLU A 406 29.16 -25.14 -33.02
N GLU A 407 29.56 -25.56 -31.80
CA GLU A 407 28.65 -25.51 -30.65
C GLU A 407 28.29 -24.06 -30.28
N ALA A 408 29.26 -23.14 -30.20
CA ALA A 408 28.99 -21.73 -29.89
C ALA A 408 27.99 -21.11 -30.88
N ILE A 409 28.16 -21.38 -32.18
CA ILE A 409 27.26 -20.95 -33.25
C ILE A 409 25.84 -21.48 -33.01
N GLN A 410 25.70 -22.79 -32.77
CA GLN A 410 24.39 -23.41 -32.54
C GLN A 410 23.70 -22.87 -31.27
N ARG A 411 24.45 -22.69 -30.17
CA ARG A 411 23.91 -22.16 -28.90
C ARG A 411 23.47 -20.70 -29.02
N ALA A 412 24.22 -19.86 -29.72
CA ALA A 412 23.85 -18.47 -29.97
C ALA A 412 22.63 -18.36 -30.90
N ALA A 413 22.57 -19.19 -31.94
CA ALA A 413 21.44 -19.24 -32.88
C ALA A 413 20.13 -19.68 -32.20
N CYS A 414 20.16 -20.75 -31.39
CA CYS A 414 19.03 -21.21 -30.58
C CYS A 414 18.57 -20.21 -29.50
N ALA A 415 19.37 -19.19 -29.19
CA ALA A 415 19.08 -18.18 -28.17
C ALA A 415 18.83 -16.77 -28.74
N GLY A 416 18.87 -16.61 -30.07
CA GLY A 416 18.57 -15.35 -30.75
C GLY A 416 19.72 -14.33 -30.78
N HIS A 417 20.95 -14.73 -30.42
CA HIS A 417 22.08 -13.81 -30.20
C HIS A 417 22.81 -13.43 -31.49
N ALA A 418 22.12 -12.78 -32.43
CA ALA A 418 22.68 -12.36 -33.72
C ALA A 418 23.95 -11.49 -33.59
N ALA A 419 24.01 -10.60 -32.59
CA ALA A 419 25.20 -9.78 -32.32
C ALA A 419 26.44 -10.59 -31.92
N PHE A 420 26.25 -11.74 -31.25
CA PHE A 420 27.33 -12.65 -30.88
C PHE A 420 27.89 -13.38 -32.11
N LEU A 421 27.01 -13.83 -33.02
CA LEU A 421 27.41 -14.43 -34.29
C LEU A 421 28.15 -13.43 -35.20
N ARG A 422 27.68 -12.17 -35.28
CA ARG A 422 28.41 -11.08 -35.96
C ARG A 422 29.83 -10.93 -35.39
N ALA A 423 30.00 -10.96 -34.07
CA ALA A 423 31.31 -10.83 -33.43
C ALA A 423 32.25 -12.02 -33.68
N LEU A 424 31.73 -13.26 -33.75
CA LEU A 424 32.52 -14.45 -34.12
C LEU A 424 33.16 -14.34 -35.52
N LEU A 425 32.42 -13.78 -36.49
CA LEU A 425 32.94 -13.50 -37.84
C LEU A 425 34.01 -12.40 -37.83
N HIS A 426 33.71 -11.25 -37.19
CA HIS A 426 34.62 -10.10 -37.18
C HIS A 426 35.96 -10.43 -36.51
N GLY A 427 35.93 -11.26 -35.45
CA GLY A 427 37.13 -11.78 -34.80
C GLY A 427 37.86 -12.91 -35.56
N ARG A 428 37.42 -13.25 -36.79
CA ARG A 428 37.96 -14.33 -37.64
C ARG A 428 38.02 -15.72 -36.96
N ALA A 429 37.16 -15.95 -35.97
CA ALA A 429 37.11 -17.21 -35.21
C ALA A 429 36.43 -18.35 -35.99
N CYS A 430 35.61 -18.01 -36.99
CA CYS A 430 34.97 -18.94 -37.92
C CYS A 430 34.91 -18.32 -39.31
N LYS A 431 34.77 -19.15 -40.35
CA LYS A 431 34.44 -18.68 -41.71
C LYS A 431 32.92 -18.51 -41.85
N PRO A 432 32.44 -17.69 -42.81
CA PRO A 432 31.02 -17.64 -43.15
C PRO A 432 30.39 -19.02 -43.33
N GLU A 433 31.02 -19.90 -44.12
CA GLU A 433 30.58 -21.28 -44.39
C GLU A 433 30.19 -22.09 -43.12
N ASN A 434 30.85 -21.85 -41.97
CA ASN A 434 30.56 -22.53 -40.71
C ASN A 434 29.18 -22.16 -40.12
N LEU A 435 28.60 -21.03 -40.53
CA LEU A 435 27.32 -20.54 -40.02
C LEU A 435 26.10 -21.20 -40.68
N ARG A 436 26.25 -21.99 -41.75
CA ARG A 436 25.11 -22.67 -42.42
C ARG A 436 24.24 -23.48 -41.44
N GLY A 437 24.86 -24.16 -40.47
CA GLY A 437 24.15 -24.92 -39.42
C GLY A 437 23.33 -24.06 -38.44
N ALA A 438 23.59 -22.76 -38.34
CA ALA A 438 22.86 -21.84 -37.48
C ALA A 438 21.41 -21.60 -37.96
N ALA A 439 21.16 -21.70 -39.27
CA ALA A 439 19.85 -21.39 -39.86
C ALA A 439 18.76 -22.31 -39.32
N LEU A 440 19.02 -23.62 -39.29
CA LEU A 440 18.07 -24.61 -38.77
C LEU A 440 17.84 -24.45 -37.26
N ALA A 441 18.87 -24.08 -36.51
CA ALA A 441 18.79 -23.81 -35.08
C ALA A 441 17.92 -22.58 -34.77
N ALA A 442 18.17 -21.46 -35.47
CA ALA A 442 17.39 -20.24 -35.36
C ALA A 442 15.93 -20.43 -35.80
N ALA A 443 15.68 -21.18 -36.88
CA ALA A 443 14.34 -21.43 -37.39
C ALA A 443 13.47 -22.27 -36.43
N ASN A 444 14.04 -23.33 -35.83
CA ASN A 444 13.36 -24.14 -34.81
C ASN A 444 13.06 -23.32 -33.54
N ALA A 445 13.88 -22.31 -33.22
CA ALA A 445 13.66 -21.40 -32.11
C ALA A 445 12.77 -20.17 -32.47
N GLY A 446 12.44 -19.97 -33.75
CA GLY A 446 11.62 -18.86 -34.24
C GLY A 446 12.34 -17.50 -34.32
N HIS A 447 13.68 -17.48 -34.33
CA HIS A 447 14.48 -16.25 -34.27
C HIS A 447 14.77 -15.66 -35.66
N LEU A 448 13.82 -14.86 -36.16
CA LEU A 448 13.91 -14.16 -37.45
C LEU A 448 15.18 -13.30 -37.59
N SER A 449 15.53 -12.52 -36.56
CA SER A 449 16.70 -11.61 -36.57
C SER A 449 18.05 -12.31 -36.78
N VAL A 450 18.16 -13.60 -36.42
CA VAL A 450 19.34 -14.41 -36.72
C VAL A 450 19.34 -14.86 -38.18
N LEU A 451 18.19 -15.23 -38.74
CA LEU A 451 18.07 -15.64 -40.15
C LEU A 451 18.27 -14.48 -41.13
N GLU A 452 17.80 -13.28 -40.79
CA GLU A 452 18.08 -12.06 -41.55
C GLU A 452 19.59 -11.79 -41.64
N PHE A 453 20.28 -11.88 -40.50
CA PHE A 453 21.74 -11.78 -40.44
C PHE A 453 22.46 -12.90 -41.20
N LEU A 454 21.94 -14.14 -41.20
CA LEU A 454 22.56 -15.23 -41.95
C LEU A 454 22.44 -15.04 -43.47
N VAL A 455 21.30 -14.55 -43.96
CA VAL A 455 21.12 -14.20 -45.38
C VAL A 455 22.03 -13.03 -45.79
N GLU A 456 22.22 -12.04 -44.91
CA GLU A 456 23.17 -10.92 -45.13
C GLU A 456 24.63 -11.40 -45.32
N VAL A 457 25.02 -12.55 -44.75
CA VAL A 457 26.41 -13.04 -44.75
C VAL A 457 26.67 -14.19 -45.70
N LEU A 458 25.70 -15.08 -45.94
CA LEU A 458 25.87 -16.31 -46.73
C LEU A 458 25.17 -16.28 -48.09
N ASP A 459 24.43 -15.21 -48.39
CA ASP A 459 23.43 -15.15 -49.45
C ASP A 459 22.21 -16.07 -49.18
N ALA A 460 21.12 -15.81 -49.90
CA ALA A 460 19.84 -16.48 -49.72
C ALA A 460 19.92 -17.99 -50.03
N ALA A 461 20.66 -18.39 -51.06
CA ALA A 461 20.74 -19.78 -51.52
C ALA A 461 21.32 -20.75 -50.48
N ASP A 462 22.22 -20.28 -49.60
CA ASP A 462 22.87 -21.09 -48.56
C ASP A 462 22.04 -21.24 -47.28
N VAL A 463 21.01 -20.41 -47.11
CA VAL A 463 20.20 -20.32 -45.88
C VAL A 463 18.77 -20.81 -46.11
N LEU A 464 18.20 -20.48 -47.27
CA LEU A 464 16.83 -20.84 -47.63
C LEU A 464 16.77 -22.29 -48.12
N SER A 465 16.26 -23.17 -47.27
CA SER A 465 16.11 -24.60 -47.56
C SER A 465 14.78 -25.13 -47.05
N GLU A 466 14.34 -26.26 -47.63
CA GLU A 466 13.18 -27.05 -47.18
C GLU A 466 13.20 -27.26 -45.65
N GLY A 467 14.35 -27.71 -45.13
CA GLY A 467 14.54 -27.97 -43.70
C GLY A 467 14.37 -26.74 -42.80
N VAL A 468 14.80 -25.57 -43.27
CA VAL A 468 14.65 -24.29 -42.55
C VAL A 468 13.18 -23.83 -42.55
N LEU A 469 12.45 -23.98 -43.66
CA LEU A 469 11.02 -23.70 -43.71
C LEU A 469 10.21 -24.64 -42.81
N LYS A 470 10.54 -25.94 -42.83
CA LYS A 470 9.94 -26.98 -41.96
C LYS A 470 10.21 -26.73 -40.48
N ALA A 471 11.38 -26.20 -40.15
CA ALA A 471 11.71 -25.74 -38.80
C ALA A 471 10.91 -24.49 -38.37
N ALA A 472 10.64 -23.56 -39.30
CA ALA A 472 9.75 -22.42 -39.05
C ALA A 472 8.29 -22.84 -38.84
N VAL A 473 7.80 -23.86 -39.55
CA VAL A 473 6.50 -24.48 -39.24
C VAL A 473 6.48 -24.98 -37.79
N ARG A 474 7.51 -25.74 -37.37
CA ARG A 474 7.63 -26.27 -36.00
C ARG A 474 7.68 -25.20 -34.91
N SER A 475 8.34 -24.07 -35.15
CA SER A 475 8.41 -22.99 -34.15
C SER A 475 7.07 -22.24 -33.97
N GLY A 476 6.16 -22.33 -34.94
CA GLY A 476 4.85 -21.67 -34.89
C GLY A 476 4.91 -20.16 -35.16
N SER A 477 6.00 -19.66 -35.74
CA SER A 477 6.15 -18.25 -36.08
C SER A 477 5.58 -17.98 -37.48
N MET A 478 4.37 -17.43 -37.54
CA MET A 478 3.72 -17.02 -38.80
C MET A 478 4.53 -15.94 -39.55
N GLU A 479 5.18 -15.04 -38.80
CA GLU A 479 6.06 -14.01 -39.34
C GLU A 479 7.27 -14.63 -40.06
N LEU A 480 7.95 -15.59 -39.40
CA LEU A 480 9.09 -16.29 -40.01
C LEU A 480 8.66 -17.17 -41.20
N LEU A 481 7.53 -17.87 -41.09
CA LEU A 481 6.98 -18.70 -42.15
C LEU A 481 6.67 -17.87 -43.40
N ALA A 482 6.05 -16.70 -43.22
CA ALA A 482 5.78 -15.76 -44.31
C ALA A 482 7.06 -15.13 -44.89
N TRP A 483 8.04 -14.78 -44.04
CA TRP A 483 9.32 -14.20 -44.46
C TRP A 483 10.18 -15.15 -45.30
N LEU A 484 10.17 -16.46 -44.97
CA LEU A 484 10.88 -17.50 -45.73
C LEU A 484 10.18 -17.80 -47.06
N HIS A 485 8.86 -17.98 -47.04
CA HIS A 485 8.09 -18.24 -48.26
C HIS A 485 8.13 -17.05 -49.24
N GLY A 486 8.06 -15.81 -48.72
CA GLY A 486 8.21 -14.58 -49.52
C GLY A 486 9.59 -14.40 -50.16
N ARG A 487 10.58 -15.22 -49.81
CA ARG A 487 11.90 -15.31 -50.46
C ARG A 487 12.08 -16.55 -51.34
N GLY A 488 11.01 -17.27 -51.66
CA GLY A 488 11.03 -18.36 -52.62
C GLY A 488 11.28 -19.76 -52.07
N CYS A 489 11.20 -19.98 -50.74
CA CYS A 489 11.17 -21.34 -50.20
C CYS A 489 9.92 -22.09 -50.70
N PRO A 490 10.07 -23.25 -51.39
CA PRO A 490 8.94 -24.02 -51.90
C PRO A 490 8.14 -24.66 -50.76
N LEU A 491 6.83 -24.81 -50.97
CA LEU A 491 5.94 -25.53 -50.06
C LEU A 491 5.79 -26.98 -50.54
N ASP A 492 6.10 -27.94 -49.68
CA ASP A 492 5.91 -29.37 -49.94
C ASP A 492 4.95 -30.03 -48.94
N ALA A 493 4.55 -31.26 -49.26
CA ALA A 493 3.57 -32.04 -48.51
C ALA A 493 3.93 -32.24 -47.02
N SER A 494 5.21 -32.33 -46.72
CA SER A 494 5.69 -32.55 -45.36
C SER A 494 5.53 -31.31 -44.46
N MET A 495 5.41 -30.10 -45.02
CA MET A 495 5.05 -28.89 -44.27
C MET A 495 3.63 -28.99 -43.72
N PHE A 496 2.68 -29.49 -44.53
CA PHE A 496 1.30 -29.68 -44.11
C PHE A 496 1.17 -30.78 -43.04
N ALA A 497 1.85 -31.92 -43.25
CA ALA A 497 1.94 -32.99 -42.26
C ALA A 497 2.57 -32.53 -40.92
N VAL A 498 3.62 -31.70 -40.97
CA VAL A 498 4.26 -31.14 -39.77
C VAL A 498 3.40 -30.05 -39.11
N ALA A 499 2.65 -29.23 -39.86
CA ALA A 499 1.70 -28.27 -39.30
C ALA A 499 0.56 -28.99 -38.54
N ALA A 500 0.07 -30.11 -39.07
CA ALA A 500 -0.91 -30.96 -38.40
C ALA A 500 -0.36 -31.59 -37.11
N GLU A 501 0.89 -32.05 -37.13
CA GLU A 501 1.61 -32.57 -35.95
C GLU A 501 1.84 -31.50 -34.87
N CYS A 502 2.13 -30.25 -35.29
CA CYS A 502 2.31 -29.10 -34.40
C CYS A 502 0.99 -28.52 -33.87
N GLY A 503 -0.11 -28.81 -34.54
CA GLY A 503 -1.48 -28.52 -34.11
C GLY A 503 -1.90 -27.05 -34.21
N SER A 504 -1.42 -26.32 -35.22
CA SER A 504 -1.85 -24.94 -35.52
C SER A 504 -2.82 -24.92 -36.70
N GLU A 505 -4.07 -24.51 -36.45
CA GLU A 505 -5.10 -24.38 -37.48
C GLU A 505 -4.76 -23.23 -38.44
N GLU A 506 -4.24 -22.10 -37.93
CA GLU A 506 -3.83 -20.96 -38.76
C GLU A 506 -2.71 -21.35 -39.75
N GLN A 507 -1.73 -22.16 -39.33
CA GLN A 507 -0.69 -22.65 -40.25
C GLN A 507 -1.26 -23.56 -41.34
N LEU A 508 -2.18 -24.46 -41.00
CA LEU A 508 -2.81 -25.36 -41.97
C LEU A 508 -3.64 -24.59 -43.00
N GLU A 509 -4.47 -23.64 -42.57
CA GLU A 509 -5.24 -22.76 -43.44
C GLU A 509 -4.33 -21.90 -44.34
N TRP A 510 -3.27 -21.32 -43.78
CA TRP A 510 -2.29 -20.48 -44.49
C TRP A 510 -1.53 -21.26 -45.57
N LEU A 511 -1.21 -22.54 -45.32
CA LEU A 511 -0.55 -23.45 -46.26
C LEU A 511 -1.50 -23.85 -47.40
N VAL A 512 -2.75 -24.22 -47.11
CA VAL A 512 -3.74 -24.59 -48.12
C VAL A 512 -4.10 -23.41 -49.01
N ALA A 513 -4.24 -22.21 -48.44
CA ALA A 513 -4.47 -20.97 -49.19
C ALA A 513 -3.32 -20.60 -50.17
N ARG A 514 -2.16 -21.27 -50.06
CA ARG A 514 -0.99 -21.12 -50.94
C ARG A 514 -0.72 -22.35 -51.82
N GLY A 515 -1.67 -23.28 -51.90
CA GLY A 515 -1.55 -24.47 -52.75
C GLY A 515 -0.55 -25.52 -52.23
N CYS A 516 -0.24 -25.53 -50.94
CA CYS A 516 0.59 -26.58 -50.34
C CYS A 516 -0.12 -27.95 -50.49
N PRO A 517 0.53 -28.97 -51.07
CA PRO A 517 -0.08 -30.30 -51.18
C PRO A 517 -0.27 -30.94 -49.80
N MET A 518 -1.31 -31.77 -49.65
CA MET A 518 -1.69 -32.31 -48.33
C MET A 518 -0.98 -33.63 -47.94
N GLY A 519 -0.13 -34.17 -48.81
CA GLY A 519 0.69 -35.35 -48.57
C GLY A 519 0.02 -36.71 -48.79
N GLU A 520 0.61 -37.77 -48.25
CA GLU A 520 0.05 -39.13 -48.34
C GLU A 520 -1.33 -39.19 -47.70
N GLU A 521 -2.24 -39.96 -48.29
CA GLU A 521 -3.58 -40.17 -47.75
C GLU A 521 -3.55 -40.60 -46.28
N GLY A 522 -4.19 -39.81 -45.42
CA GLY A 522 -4.27 -40.10 -43.99
C GLY A 522 -3.08 -39.61 -43.15
N GLU A 523 -1.98 -39.13 -43.73
CA GLU A 523 -0.80 -38.72 -42.96
C GLU A 523 -1.08 -37.58 -41.96
N PRO A 524 -1.67 -36.44 -42.37
CA PRO A 524 -1.99 -35.37 -41.43
C PRO A 524 -2.92 -35.84 -40.30
N TYR A 525 -3.84 -36.77 -40.57
CA TYR A 525 -4.77 -37.31 -39.58
C TYR A 525 -4.08 -38.16 -38.52
N TYR A 526 -3.25 -39.15 -38.88
CA TYR A 526 -2.59 -39.94 -37.85
C TYR A 526 -1.57 -39.11 -37.07
N ARG A 527 -0.87 -38.14 -37.70
CA ARG A 527 0.04 -37.23 -36.99
C ARG A 527 -0.68 -36.35 -35.96
N ALA A 528 -1.86 -35.82 -36.30
CA ALA A 528 -2.69 -35.08 -35.35
C ALA A 528 -3.29 -35.99 -34.26
N ALA A 529 -3.69 -37.22 -34.61
CA ALA A 529 -4.30 -38.17 -33.68
C ALA A 529 -3.36 -38.63 -32.55
N ILE A 530 -2.06 -38.79 -32.82
CA ILE A 530 -1.03 -39.11 -31.81
C ILE A 530 -1.10 -38.15 -30.60
N PHE A 531 -1.58 -36.91 -30.80
CA PHE A 531 -1.64 -35.86 -29.78
C PHE A 531 -3.05 -35.35 -29.45
N ALA A 532 -4.08 -36.19 -29.69
CA ALA A 532 -5.46 -35.99 -29.20
C ALA A 532 -6.21 -34.74 -29.72
N ASN A 533 -5.69 -34.04 -30.74
CA ASN A 533 -6.20 -32.72 -31.11
C ASN A 533 -7.43 -32.81 -32.04
N THR A 534 -8.62 -32.87 -31.44
CA THR A 534 -9.90 -32.96 -32.18
C THR A 534 -10.23 -31.70 -32.97
N ALA A 535 -9.80 -30.51 -32.52
CA ALA A 535 -9.96 -29.26 -33.26
C ALA A 535 -9.21 -29.29 -34.60
N VAL A 536 -7.95 -29.75 -34.59
CA VAL A 536 -7.11 -29.90 -35.79
C VAL A 536 -7.59 -31.05 -36.68
N LEU A 537 -8.04 -32.18 -36.11
CA LEU A 537 -8.67 -33.25 -36.88
C LEU A 537 -9.93 -32.76 -37.62
N GLY A 538 -10.76 -31.95 -36.96
CA GLY A 538 -11.89 -31.24 -37.57
C GLY A 538 -11.44 -30.22 -38.63
N GLY A 539 -10.37 -29.47 -38.37
CA GLY A 539 -9.75 -28.55 -39.32
C GLY A 539 -9.30 -29.24 -40.60
N LEU A 540 -8.62 -30.39 -40.49
CA LEU A 540 -8.21 -31.21 -41.62
C LEU A 540 -9.40 -31.66 -42.48
N ARG A 541 -10.54 -32.01 -41.86
CA ARG A 541 -11.78 -32.32 -42.62
C ARG A 541 -12.39 -31.08 -43.27
N ARG A 542 -12.46 -29.94 -42.58
CA ARG A 542 -12.93 -28.66 -43.16
C ARG A 542 -12.07 -28.21 -44.35
N LEU A 543 -10.76 -28.50 -44.30
CA LEU A 543 -9.80 -28.23 -45.38
C LEU A 543 -9.82 -29.27 -46.52
N GLY A 544 -10.67 -30.31 -46.44
CA GLY A 544 -10.78 -31.33 -47.48
C GLY A 544 -9.63 -32.34 -47.55
N CYS A 545 -8.82 -32.49 -46.49
CA CYS A 545 -7.68 -33.40 -46.49
C CYS A 545 -8.14 -34.86 -46.72
N PRO A 546 -7.56 -35.60 -47.69
CA PRO A 546 -7.95 -36.97 -47.99
C PRO A 546 -7.46 -37.96 -46.92
N TRP A 547 -8.21 -39.05 -46.74
CA TRP A 547 -7.81 -40.19 -45.93
C TRP A 547 -8.07 -41.51 -46.67
N GLY A 548 -7.15 -42.46 -46.50
CA GLY A 548 -7.24 -43.80 -47.12
C GLY A 548 -7.60 -44.88 -46.09
N PRO A 549 -7.89 -46.13 -46.52
CA PRO A 549 -8.24 -47.23 -45.62
C PRO A 549 -7.18 -47.52 -44.55
N ARG A 550 -5.90 -47.25 -44.81
CA ARG A 550 -4.83 -47.45 -43.81
C ARG A 550 -4.74 -46.34 -42.75
N THR A 551 -5.52 -45.27 -42.84
CA THR A 551 -5.42 -44.12 -41.91
C THR A 551 -5.67 -44.53 -40.46
N PHE A 552 -6.74 -45.29 -40.20
CA PHE A 552 -7.06 -45.74 -38.85
C PHE A 552 -6.03 -46.72 -38.30
N VAL A 553 -5.56 -47.66 -39.12
CA VAL A 553 -4.50 -48.62 -38.76
C VAL A 553 -3.20 -47.87 -38.44
N ARG A 554 -2.78 -46.91 -39.27
CA ARG A 554 -1.60 -46.07 -39.02
C ARG A 554 -1.76 -45.29 -37.72
N ALA A 555 -2.90 -44.65 -37.47
CA ALA A 555 -3.18 -43.95 -36.20
C ALA A 555 -3.01 -44.86 -34.97
N VAL A 556 -3.49 -46.11 -35.02
CA VAL A 556 -3.28 -47.10 -33.94
C VAL A 556 -1.81 -47.51 -33.80
N THR A 557 -1.08 -47.75 -34.91
CA THR A 557 0.34 -48.13 -34.85
C THR A 557 1.30 -47.01 -34.44
N SER A 558 1.01 -45.76 -34.82
CA SER A 558 1.94 -44.63 -34.66
C SER A 558 2.02 -44.07 -33.25
N TYR A 559 1.14 -44.48 -32.33
CA TYR A 559 1.38 -44.30 -30.90
C TYR A 559 2.66 -45.05 -30.51
N ALA A 560 3.66 -44.33 -29.99
CA ALA A 560 4.84 -44.92 -29.38
C ALA A 560 4.55 -45.39 -27.94
N ALA A 561 5.18 -46.48 -27.50
CA ALA A 561 5.08 -46.92 -26.12
C ALA A 561 5.66 -45.85 -25.17
N GLY A 562 4.83 -45.29 -24.29
CA GLY A 562 5.22 -44.24 -23.33
C GLY A 562 4.41 -42.95 -23.40
N CYS A 563 3.73 -42.67 -24.52
CA CYS A 563 2.69 -41.64 -24.57
C CYS A 563 1.32 -42.28 -24.34
N GLY A 564 0.55 -41.77 -23.37
CA GLY A 564 -0.81 -42.25 -23.12
C GLY A 564 -1.67 -42.16 -24.37
N TYR A 565 -2.38 -43.24 -24.71
CA TYR A 565 -3.26 -43.28 -25.86
C TYR A 565 -4.51 -42.42 -25.58
N SER A 566 -4.82 -41.43 -26.42
CA SER A 566 -6.11 -40.74 -26.34
C SER A 566 -7.17 -41.55 -27.07
N ARG A 567 -8.13 -42.07 -26.31
CA ARG A 567 -9.32 -42.70 -26.89
C ARG A 567 -10.18 -41.69 -27.66
N GLU A 568 -10.11 -40.39 -27.33
CA GLU A 568 -10.93 -39.37 -28.00
C GLU A 568 -10.59 -39.20 -29.48
N ALA A 569 -9.31 -39.12 -29.86
CA ALA A 569 -8.94 -38.97 -31.27
C ALA A 569 -9.29 -40.21 -32.12
N LEU A 570 -9.10 -41.41 -31.57
CA LEU A 570 -9.51 -42.65 -32.27
C LEU A 570 -11.04 -42.77 -32.34
N ARG A 571 -11.77 -42.43 -31.28
CA ARG A 571 -13.24 -42.37 -31.29
C ARG A 571 -13.74 -41.36 -32.32
N TRP A 572 -13.17 -40.16 -32.34
CA TRP A 572 -13.51 -39.10 -33.31
C TRP A 572 -13.31 -39.55 -34.75
N LEU A 573 -12.19 -40.21 -35.05
CA LEU A 573 -11.95 -40.79 -36.38
C LEU A 573 -13.03 -41.82 -36.76
N LEU A 574 -13.45 -42.68 -35.83
CA LEU A 574 -14.55 -43.63 -36.07
C LEU A 574 -15.92 -42.95 -36.22
N GLU A 575 -16.18 -41.88 -35.49
CA GLU A 575 -17.46 -41.13 -35.55
C GLU A 575 -17.61 -40.34 -36.84
N VAL A 576 -16.52 -39.74 -37.36
CA VAL A 576 -16.52 -39.00 -38.63
C VAL A 576 -16.34 -39.95 -39.85
N GLY A 577 -16.38 -41.27 -39.64
CA GLY A 577 -16.41 -42.27 -40.70
C GLY A 577 -15.07 -42.58 -41.36
N CYS A 578 -13.96 -42.50 -40.62
CA CYS A 578 -12.66 -42.96 -41.10
C CYS A 578 -12.72 -44.47 -41.43
N PRO A 579 -12.35 -44.91 -42.64
CA PRO A 579 -12.48 -46.30 -43.06
C PRO A 579 -11.59 -47.25 -42.24
N VAL A 580 -12.16 -48.38 -41.82
CA VAL A 580 -11.46 -49.46 -41.10
C VAL A 580 -11.47 -50.74 -41.97
N PRO A 581 -10.34 -51.11 -42.61
CA PRO A 581 -10.33 -52.18 -43.62
C PRO A 581 -10.38 -53.58 -43.01
N CYS A 582 -9.81 -53.77 -41.82
CA CYS A 582 -9.86 -55.04 -41.10
C CYS A 582 -9.64 -54.85 -39.60
N TRP A 583 -10.65 -55.17 -38.78
CA TRP A 583 -10.52 -55.07 -37.32
C TRP A 583 -9.48 -56.04 -36.73
N GLN A 584 -9.22 -57.19 -37.37
CA GLN A 584 -8.16 -58.10 -36.94
C GLN A 584 -6.75 -57.52 -37.20
N GLU A 585 -6.59 -56.69 -38.23
CA GLU A 585 -5.36 -55.95 -38.50
C GLU A 585 -5.17 -54.83 -37.47
N VAL A 586 -6.24 -54.09 -37.15
CA VAL A 586 -6.27 -53.07 -36.08
C VAL A 586 -5.90 -53.67 -34.71
N LEU A 587 -6.46 -54.82 -34.34
CA LEU A 587 -6.15 -55.49 -33.07
C LEU A 587 -4.70 -56.02 -33.02
N ARG A 588 -4.16 -56.51 -34.14
CA ARG A 588 -2.73 -56.86 -34.25
C ARG A 588 -1.84 -55.62 -34.15
N ALA A 589 -2.20 -54.54 -34.83
CA ALA A 589 -1.52 -53.24 -34.80
C ALA A 589 -1.47 -52.62 -33.40
N ALA A 590 -2.51 -52.82 -32.58
CA ALA A 590 -2.58 -52.32 -31.20
C ALA A 590 -1.57 -52.98 -30.25
N ARG A 591 -0.97 -54.13 -30.63
CA ARG A 591 -0.07 -54.96 -29.80
C ARG A 591 -0.66 -55.27 -28.42
N PRO A 592 -1.59 -56.23 -28.29
CA PRO A 592 -2.34 -56.47 -27.06
C PRO A 592 -1.48 -56.78 -25.82
N GLN A 593 -0.29 -57.36 -26.01
CA GLN A 593 0.68 -57.61 -24.94
C GLN A 593 1.33 -56.32 -24.40
N ASP A 594 1.57 -55.33 -25.28
CA ASP A 594 2.14 -54.03 -24.92
C ASP A 594 1.06 -53.04 -24.42
N ARG A 595 -0.20 -53.21 -24.85
CA ARG A 595 -1.30 -52.24 -24.66
C ARG A 595 -2.68 -52.90 -24.44
N PRO A 596 -2.89 -53.62 -23.32
CA PRO A 596 -4.12 -54.37 -23.08
C PRO A 596 -5.38 -53.47 -23.05
N GLU A 597 -5.30 -52.28 -22.46
CA GLU A 597 -6.44 -51.35 -22.34
C GLU A 597 -6.88 -50.71 -23.67
N LEU A 598 -5.97 -50.58 -24.63
CA LEU A 598 -6.26 -50.11 -25.98
C LEU A 598 -6.85 -51.25 -26.82
N ALA A 599 -6.27 -52.45 -26.71
CA ALA A 599 -6.78 -53.64 -27.39
C ALA A 599 -8.20 -54.03 -26.91
N ALA A 600 -8.48 -53.93 -25.61
CA ALA A 600 -9.81 -54.16 -25.05
C ALA A 600 -10.84 -53.16 -25.60
N TRP A 601 -10.52 -51.86 -25.63
CA TRP A 601 -11.41 -50.84 -26.19
C TRP A 601 -11.61 -51.02 -27.71
N LEU A 602 -10.57 -51.39 -28.47
CA LEU A 602 -10.70 -51.68 -29.90
C LEU A 602 -11.53 -52.95 -30.17
N ALA A 603 -11.49 -53.94 -29.27
CA ALA A 603 -12.32 -55.15 -29.36
C ALA A 603 -13.80 -54.84 -29.06
N GLU A 604 -14.08 -53.95 -28.11
CA GLU A 604 -15.42 -53.41 -27.85
C GLU A 604 -15.94 -52.64 -29.07
N GLN A 605 -15.14 -51.75 -29.68
CA GLN A 605 -15.54 -51.05 -30.91
C GLN A 605 -15.73 -52.01 -32.10
N MET A 606 -14.95 -53.09 -32.19
CA MET A 606 -15.16 -54.15 -33.18
C MET A 606 -16.49 -54.90 -32.97
N GLN A 607 -16.93 -55.10 -31.72
CA GLN A 607 -18.25 -55.70 -31.44
C GLN A 607 -19.40 -54.74 -31.77
N LEU A 608 -19.22 -53.44 -31.52
CA LEU A 608 -20.22 -52.40 -31.80
C LEU A 608 -20.34 -52.03 -33.28
N ARG A 609 -19.27 -52.19 -34.07
CA ARG A 609 -19.16 -51.68 -35.46
C ARG A 609 -18.70 -52.72 -36.48
N GLY A 610 -18.47 -53.98 -36.06
CA GLY A 610 -18.12 -55.08 -36.95
C GLY A 610 -19.33 -55.66 -37.67
N PRO A 611 -19.16 -56.29 -38.83
CA PRO A 611 -20.26 -56.92 -39.55
C PRO A 611 -20.76 -58.15 -38.78
N GLN A 612 -22.04 -58.14 -38.39
CA GLN A 612 -22.74 -59.37 -38.04
C GLN A 612 -22.79 -60.27 -39.30
N LEU A 613 -22.34 -61.51 -39.19
CA LEU A 613 -22.44 -62.51 -40.26
C LEU A 613 -23.92 -62.85 -40.50
N GLY A 614 -24.46 -62.47 -41.67
CA GLY A 614 -25.90 -62.54 -41.96
C GLY A 614 -26.28 -62.55 -43.45
N LEU A 615 -25.57 -63.33 -44.26
CA LEU A 615 -25.94 -63.86 -45.59
C LEU A 615 -27.08 -63.20 -46.42
N GLY A 616 -26.69 -62.30 -47.32
CA GLY A 616 -26.82 -62.53 -48.77
C GLY A 616 -28.05 -62.04 -49.54
N TRP A 617 -27.93 -62.12 -50.88
CA TRP A 617 -28.94 -61.89 -51.94
C TRP A 617 -29.39 -60.40 -52.06
N LEU A 618 -29.24 -59.68 -53.18
CA LEU A 618 -28.91 -60.05 -54.57
C LEU A 618 -28.11 -58.94 -55.31
N LEU A 619 -27.40 -59.35 -56.36
CA LEU A 619 -26.92 -58.49 -57.44
C LEU A 619 -28.09 -58.22 -58.42
N GLU A 620 -28.70 -57.04 -58.37
CA GLU A 620 -29.70 -56.50 -59.33
C GLU A 620 -30.11 -55.11 -58.77
N LEU A 621 -30.04 -53.95 -59.44
CA LEU A 621 -29.76 -53.48 -60.81
C LEU A 621 -28.82 -52.24 -60.67
N GLY A 622 -28.08 -51.69 -61.65
CA GLY A 622 -28.28 -51.67 -63.10
C GLY A 622 -28.49 -50.22 -63.60
N CYS A 623 -27.43 -49.40 -63.58
CA CYS A 623 -27.23 -48.12 -64.30
C CYS A 623 -28.03 -46.83 -63.93
N LEU A 624 -27.26 -45.72 -63.80
CA LEU A 624 -27.55 -44.30 -64.12
C LEU A 624 -28.69 -43.53 -63.39
N VAL A 625 -28.34 -42.43 -62.69
CA VAL A 625 -28.56 -41.00 -63.07
C VAL A 625 -27.90 -40.05 -62.03
N ASN A 626 -27.54 -38.84 -62.46
CA ASN A 626 -26.83 -37.76 -61.74
C ASN A 626 -27.36 -37.35 -60.34
N TRP A 627 -26.44 -36.77 -59.55
CA TRP A 627 -26.71 -35.71 -58.57
C TRP A 627 -25.64 -34.61 -58.67
N ASP A 628 -25.74 -33.80 -59.72
CA ASP A 628 -25.24 -32.44 -59.75
C ASP A 628 -26.45 -31.55 -60.09
N GLU A 629 -26.47 -30.31 -59.59
CA GLU A 629 -27.61 -29.37 -59.61
C GLU A 629 -28.85 -29.74 -58.76
N ASP A 630 -28.81 -29.48 -57.45
CA ASP A 630 -29.66 -28.40 -56.88
C ASP A 630 -29.30 -28.04 -55.42
N MET A 631 -28.59 -26.92 -55.22
CA MET A 631 -28.40 -26.29 -53.90
C MET A 631 -28.21 -24.77 -54.04
N ARG A 632 -29.09 -24.11 -54.80
CA ARG A 632 -29.28 -22.65 -54.71
C ARG A 632 -30.75 -22.26 -54.84
N LYS A 633 -31.23 -21.55 -53.81
CA LYS A 633 -32.56 -20.88 -53.66
C LYS A 633 -33.69 -21.83 -53.19
N THR A 634 -34.58 -21.47 -52.27
CA THR A 634 -34.72 -20.27 -51.41
C THR A 634 -35.69 -20.54 -50.24
N GLU A 635 -35.40 -19.93 -49.08
CA GLU A 635 -36.33 -19.30 -48.11
C GLU A 635 -37.62 -19.98 -47.57
N HIS A 636 -37.64 -20.08 -46.22
CA HIS A 636 -38.76 -20.02 -45.26
C HIS A 636 -40.23 -19.77 -45.71
N LYS A 637 -41.17 -20.61 -45.21
CA LYS A 637 -42.15 -20.24 -44.14
C LYS A 637 -43.03 -21.43 -43.66
N LEU A 638 -43.57 -21.30 -42.44
CA LEU A 638 -44.36 -22.28 -41.64
C LEU A 638 -45.83 -22.44 -42.13
N PRO A 639 -46.51 -23.60 -41.92
CA PRO A 639 -47.12 -24.03 -40.63
C PRO A 639 -46.84 -25.52 -40.26
N GLY A 640 -47.32 -26.13 -39.15
CA GLY A 640 -48.20 -25.66 -38.06
C GLY A 640 -48.33 -26.64 -36.86
N GLU A 641 -49.40 -26.53 -36.06
CA GLU A 641 -49.62 -27.20 -34.75
C GLU A 641 -50.30 -28.59 -34.78
N ALA A 642 -49.87 -29.51 -33.89
CA ALA A 642 -50.74 -30.30 -32.98
C ALA A 642 -49.92 -31.04 -31.90
N THR A 643 -50.26 -30.85 -30.62
CA THR A 643 -49.74 -31.55 -29.41
C THR A 643 -50.78 -32.62 -28.95
N PRO A 644 -50.51 -33.65 -28.08
CA PRO A 644 -49.98 -33.54 -26.69
C PRO A 644 -49.21 -34.81 -26.17
N PRO A 645 -49.06 -35.06 -24.86
CA PRO A 645 -48.31 -34.29 -23.87
C PRO A 645 -47.27 -35.15 -23.09
N PHE A 646 -46.24 -34.52 -22.50
CA PHE A 646 -45.78 -34.88 -21.13
C PHE A 646 -45.02 -33.70 -20.48
N THR A 647 -45.07 -33.65 -19.15
CA THR A 647 -44.92 -32.43 -18.34
C THR A 647 -43.50 -32.08 -17.87
N PRO A 648 -43.22 -30.80 -17.55
CA PRO A 648 -41.88 -30.31 -17.22
C PRO A 648 -41.56 -30.33 -15.72
N GLN A 649 -40.29 -30.49 -15.38
CA GLN A 649 -39.73 -29.99 -14.12
C GLN A 649 -38.24 -29.61 -14.29
N GLN A 650 -37.84 -28.52 -13.62
CA GLN A 650 -36.46 -28.01 -13.48
C GLN A 650 -35.84 -27.30 -14.70
N GLN A 651 -36.48 -26.19 -15.08
CA GLN A 651 -35.81 -25.05 -15.74
C GLN A 651 -35.91 -23.82 -14.81
N GLN A 652 -34.80 -23.49 -14.15
CA GLN A 652 -34.45 -22.32 -13.30
C GLN A 652 -33.21 -22.80 -12.52
N VAL A 653 -31.98 -22.35 -12.77
CA VAL A 653 -31.53 -20.96 -13.03
C VAL A 653 -30.55 -20.94 -14.21
N ALA A 654 -30.95 -20.31 -15.32
CA ALA A 654 -30.09 -20.05 -16.47
C ALA A 654 -30.49 -18.73 -17.14
N ASP A 655 -30.44 -17.63 -16.39
CA ASP A 655 -30.63 -16.27 -16.90
C ASP A 655 -29.83 -15.26 -16.06
N ALA A 656 -28.59 -15.02 -16.49
CA ALA A 656 -27.77 -13.84 -16.14
C ALA A 656 -26.46 -13.80 -16.97
N LEU A 657 -26.53 -14.05 -18.28
CA LEU A 657 -25.46 -13.57 -19.17
C LEU A 657 -25.62 -12.05 -19.28
N PRO A 658 -24.62 -11.23 -18.91
CA PRO A 658 -24.69 -9.80 -19.17
C PRO A 658 -24.69 -9.60 -20.68
N THR A 659 -25.75 -9.02 -21.22
CA THR A 659 -25.79 -8.59 -22.62
C THR A 659 -24.64 -7.62 -22.89
N ALA A 660 -24.07 -7.71 -24.09
CA ALA A 660 -23.02 -6.81 -24.53
C ALA A 660 -23.61 -5.44 -24.93
N ASP A 661 -24.22 -4.75 -23.97
CA ASP A 661 -24.61 -3.35 -24.10
C ASP A 661 -23.49 -2.41 -23.63
N ALA A 662 -23.31 -1.34 -24.39
CA ALA A 662 -22.12 -0.48 -24.31
C ALA A 662 -22.10 0.42 -23.07
N ALA A 663 -21.58 -0.12 -21.95
CA ALA A 663 -21.04 0.73 -20.89
C ALA A 663 -19.71 1.34 -21.35
N ASP A 664 -19.72 2.65 -21.64
CA ASP A 664 -18.53 3.45 -21.95
C ASP A 664 -17.42 3.23 -20.88
N PRO A 665 -16.26 2.65 -21.25
CA PRO A 665 -15.24 2.24 -20.29
C PRO A 665 -14.52 3.40 -19.60
N SER A 666 -14.78 4.65 -19.98
CA SER A 666 -14.25 5.85 -19.30
C SER A 666 -14.76 6.04 -17.86
N ARG A 667 -15.70 5.19 -17.39
CA ARG A 667 -16.48 5.41 -16.16
C ARG A 667 -16.18 4.46 -14.99
N ILE A 668 -15.26 3.51 -15.12
CA ILE A 668 -15.08 2.44 -14.11
C ILE A 668 -14.13 2.86 -12.97
N TRP A 669 -14.62 3.72 -12.09
CA TRP A 669 -14.01 4.03 -10.78
C TRP A 669 -14.37 2.91 -9.78
N LEU A 670 -13.70 1.74 -9.90
CA LEU A 670 -13.98 0.54 -9.09
C LEU A 670 -13.86 0.84 -7.58
N PRO A 671 -14.92 0.67 -6.76
CA PRO A 671 -14.89 1.02 -5.34
C PRO A 671 -13.75 0.37 -4.55
N GLU A 672 -13.38 -0.86 -4.89
CA GLU A 672 -12.31 -1.63 -4.25
C GLU A 672 -10.93 -1.05 -4.58
N LEU A 673 -10.75 -0.60 -5.82
CA LEU A 673 -9.53 0.06 -6.30
C LEU A 673 -9.33 1.39 -5.56
N VAL A 674 -10.42 2.14 -5.39
CA VAL A 674 -10.46 3.46 -4.72
C VAL A 674 -10.26 3.33 -3.21
N GLN A 675 -10.75 2.25 -2.62
CA GLN A 675 -10.51 1.93 -1.21
C GLN A 675 -9.04 1.51 -0.98
N ARG A 676 -8.42 0.80 -1.94
CA ARG A 676 -6.96 0.59 -1.96
C ARG A 676 -6.20 1.92 -2.09
N PHE A 677 -6.65 2.87 -2.92
CA PHE A 677 -6.02 4.20 -3.03
C PHE A 677 -6.04 4.93 -1.69
N ALA A 678 -7.18 4.95 -1.00
CA ALA A 678 -7.30 5.58 0.31
C ALA A 678 -6.38 4.97 1.37
N GLY A 679 -6.13 3.65 1.31
CA GLY A 679 -5.16 2.96 2.17
C GLY A 679 -3.69 3.35 1.94
N CYS A 680 -3.37 3.99 0.81
CA CYS A 680 -2.01 4.44 0.46
C CYS A 680 -1.79 5.95 0.66
N LEU A 681 -2.83 6.67 1.10
CA LEU A 681 -2.83 8.12 1.29
C LEU A 681 -2.98 8.47 2.79
N THR A 682 -2.43 9.61 3.21
CA THR A 682 -2.74 10.18 4.52
C THR A 682 -4.21 10.61 4.58
N CYS A 683 -4.79 10.70 5.79
CA CYS A 683 -6.18 11.18 5.93
C CYS A 683 -6.39 12.60 5.36
N ASN A 684 -5.34 13.43 5.33
CA ASN A 684 -5.36 14.75 4.71
C ASN A 684 -5.38 14.67 3.17
N GLU A 685 -4.57 13.79 2.56
CA GLU A 685 -4.63 13.55 1.11
C GLU A 685 -5.98 12.94 0.69
N VAL A 686 -6.58 12.07 1.53
CA VAL A 686 -7.95 11.58 1.29
C VAL A 686 -8.96 12.73 1.35
N ALA A 687 -8.93 13.55 2.41
CA ALA A 687 -9.89 14.63 2.64
C ALA A 687 -9.80 15.77 1.62
N CYS A 688 -8.58 16.14 1.21
CA CYS A 688 -8.27 17.29 0.34
C CYS A 688 -8.08 16.93 -1.13
N VAL A 689 -7.78 15.68 -1.47
CA VAL A 689 -7.55 15.25 -2.86
C VAL A 689 -8.56 14.17 -3.25
N LEU A 690 -8.46 12.95 -2.70
CA LEU A 690 -9.24 11.80 -3.19
C LEU A 690 -10.76 12.01 -3.12
N ARG A 691 -11.25 12.57 -2.00
CA ARG A 691 -12.67 12.91 -1.79
C ARG A 691 -13.18 13.98 -2.75
N LEU A 692 -12.32 14.87 -3.25
CA LEU A 692 -12.68 15.96 -4.16
C LEU A 692 -12.60 15.57 -5.64
N VAL A 693 -12.15 14.36 -5.98
CA VAL A 693 -11.99 13.91 -7.37
C VAL A 693 -13.33 13.86 -8.13
N ASN A 694 -14.41 13.34 -7.52
CA ASN A 694 -15.74 13.29 -8.12
C ASN A 694 -16.84 13.00 -7.08
N LYS A 695 -18.12 13.08 -7.50
CA LYS A 695 -19.31 12.82 -6.65
C LYS A 695 -19.32 11.42 -6.00
N ALA A 696 -18.81 10.39 -6.68
CA ALA A 696 -18.78 9.03 -6.15
C ALA A 696 -17.73 8.88 -5.02
N ALA A 697 -16.53 9.45 -5.21
CA ALA A 697 -15.51 9.52 -4.16
C ALA A 697 -15.97 10.37 -2.96
N ALA A 698 -16.67 11.48 -3.21
CA ALA A 698 -17.24 12.32 -2.15
C ALA A 698 -18.33 11.58 -1.33
N ALA A 699 -19.10 10.69 -1.95
CA ALA A 699 -20.08 9.84 -1.29
C ALA A 699 -19.42 8.68 -0.52
N GLN A 700 -18.39 8.05 -1.11
CA GLN A 700 -17.62 6.95 -0.50
C GLN A 700 -16.85 7.41 0.75
N PHE A 701 -16.24 8.61 0.71
CA PHE A 701 -15.49 9.21 1.81
C PHE A 701 -16.29 10.30 2.54
N SER A 702 -17.49 9.92 3.00
CA SER A 702 -18.45 10.83 3.63
C SER A 702 -18.35 10.90 5.15
N ARG A 703 -17.55 10.06 5.81
CA ARG A 703 -17.52 9.99 7.29
C ARG A 703 -16.81 11.20 7.88
N PRO A 704 -17.14 11.62 9.13
CA PRO A 704 -16.49 12.75 9.79
C PRO A 704 -14.96 12.65 9.82
N GLN A 705 -14.41 11.45 10.04
CA GLN A 705 -12.96 11.20 10.09
C GLN A 705 -12.28 11.39 8.71
N GLU A 706 -13.01 11.21 7.61
CA GLU A 706 -12.53 11.31 6.22
C GLU A 706 -12.69 12.73 5.65
N ARG A 707 -13.48 13.57 6.33
CA ARG A 707 -13.64 15.01 6.04
C ARG A 707 -12.72 15.91 6.88
N THR A 708 -12.23 15.41 8.02
CA THR A 708 -11.47 16.22 8.99
C THR A 708 -9.99 16.31 8.62
N ILE A 709 -9.52 17.51 8.28
CA ILE A 709 -8.10 17.80 8.05
C ILE A 709 -7.36 17.85 9.40
N ARG A 710 -6.33 17.02 9.56
CA ARG A 710 -5.48 16.97 10.77
C ARG A 710 -4.21 17.78 10.52
N LEU A 711 -4.18 19.02 11.02
CA LEU A 711 -3.05 19.94 10.83
C LEU A 711 -1.70 19.44 11.41
N SER A 712 -1.71 18.47 12.33
CA SER A 712 -0.51 17.80 12.86
C SER A 712 0.12 16.78 11.91
N LEU A 713 -0.51 16.51 10.76
CA LEU A 713 -0.03 15.65 9.69
C LEU A 713 0.16 16.50 8.42
N PRO A 714 1.02 16.10 7.46
CA PRO A 714 1.24 16.87 6.24
C PRO A 714 -0.07 17.29 5.57
N VAL A 715 -0.23 18.58 5.32
CA VAL A 715 -1.35 19.14 4.53
C VAL A 715 -0.79 19.58 3.18
N PRO A 716 -1.41 19.21 2.05
CA PRO A 716 -0.99 19.67 0.73
C PRO A 716 -0.85 21.19 0.67
N HIS A 717 0.33 21.68 0.28
CA HIS A 717 0.68 23.11 0.34
C HIS A 717 -0.34 24.04 -0.35
N PRO A 718 -0.86 23.74 -1.56
CA PRO A 718 -1.85 24.61 -2.21
C PRO A 718 -3.12 24.82 -1.37
N GLU A 719 -3.60 23.78 -0.68
CA GLU A 719 -4.81 23.86 0.14
C GLU A 719 -4.55 24.57 1.48
N PHE A 720 -3.38 24.35 2.08
CA PHE A 720 -2.95 25.11 3.26
C PHE A 720 -2.80 26.60 2.94
N ALA A 721 -2.14 26.93 1.82
CA ALA A 721 -1.99 28.31 1.34
C ALA A 721 -3.34 28.96 1.00
N ARG A 722 -4.27 28.23 0.37
CA ARG A 722 -5.64 28.70 0.11
C ARG A 722 -6.39 29.06 1.40
N ARG A 723 -6.24 28.26 2.46
CA ARG A 723 -6.93 28.50 3.73
C ARG A 723 -6.26 29.56 4.61
N TRP A 724 -4.93 29.62 4.65
CA TRP A 724 -4.18 30.41 5.64
C TRP A 724 -3.34 31.56 5.05
N GLY A 725 -3.21 31.67 3.72
CA GLY A 725 -2.43 32.72 3.06
C GLY A 725 -3.13 34.08 2.97
N GLY A 726 -4.46 34.14 2.90
CA GLY A 726 -5.21 35.39 2.80
C GLY A 726 -5.20 36.20 4.10
N MET A 727 -5.07 37.54 4.03
CA MET A 727 -4.89 38.40 5.22
C MET A 727 -5.95 38.15 6.31
N ASP A 728 -7.22 37.99 5.94
CA ASP A 728 -8.32 37.76 6.87
C ASP A 728 -8.34 36.38 7.56
N ALA A 729 -7.53 35.41 7.12
CA ALA A 729 -7.63 34.01 7.54
C ALA A 729 -7.51 33.76 9.06
N PHE A 730 -6.91 34.69 9.81
CA PHE A 730 -6.71 34.59 11.25
C PHE A 730 -7.80 35.28 12.08
N ARG A 731 -8.75 36.00 11.46
CA ARG A 731 -9.78 36.80 12.18
C ARG A 731 -10.71 35.96 13.05
N SER A 732 -10.97 34.72 12.64
CA SER A 732 -11.77 33.75 13.40
C SER A 732 -10.97 33.07 14.52
N LEU A 733 -9.64 33.07 14.45
CA LEU A 733 -8.79 32.39 15.42
C LEU A 733 -8.57 33.24 16.67
N ASN A 734 -8.84 32.66 17.84
CA ASN A 734 -8.41 33.24 19.11
C ASN A 734 -6.88 33.18 19.27
N ARG A 735 -6.34 33.86 20.29
CA ARG A 735 -4.89 33.89 20.55
C ARG A 735 -4.29 32.49 20.71
N ALA A 736 -4.91 31.60 21.49
CA ALA A 736 -4.39 30.26 21.73
C ALA A 736 -4.31 29.43 20.43
N GLN A 737 -5.33 29.51 19.58
CA GLN A 737 -5.35 28.87 18.26
C GLN A 737 -4.27 29.46 17.32
N ARG A 738 -4.02 30.77 17.38
CA ARG A 738 -2.93 31.43 16.62
C ARG A 738 -1.53 30.95 17.03
N HIS A 739 -1.27 30.66 18.31
CA HIS A 739 -0.03 30.01 18.76
C HIS A 739 0.02 28.52 18.37
N GLN A 740 -1.13 27.82 18.38
CA GLN A 740 -1.19 26.38 18.12
C GLN A 740 -1.01 26.03 16.63
N LEU A 741 -1.48 26.86 15.70
CA LEU A 741 -1.40 26.60 14.26
C LEU A 741 0.05 26.43 13.74
N PRO A 742 1.03 27.31 14.06
CA PRO A 742 2.44 27.07 13.76
C PRO A 742 2.97 25.77 14.38
N CYS A 743 2.62 25.47 15.63
CA CYS A 743 3.09 24.24 16.31
C CYS A 743 2.60 22.97 15.61
N LEU A 744 1.32 22.92 15.22
CA LEU A 744 0.76 21.78 14.47
C LEU A 744 1.43 21.66 13.09
N THR A 745 1.62 22.79 12.40
CA THR A 745 2.27 22.84 11.08
C THR A 745 3.73 22.40 11.16
N ALA A 746 4.46 22.80 12.20
CA ALA A 746 5.85 22.39 12.44
C ALA A 746 5.97 20.90 12.74
N ARG A 747 5.06 20.35 13.56
CA ARG A 747 4.94 18.90 13.81
C ARG A 747 4.64 18.09 12.55
N SER A 748 3.97 18.69 11.57
CA SER A 748 3.63 18.05 10.28
C SER A 748 4.83 17.83 9.34
N GLY A 749 5.95 18.55 9.54
CA GLY A 749 7.12 18.47 8.66
C GLY A 749 7.12 19.43 7.45
N SER A 750 6.07 20.23 7.25
CA SER A 750 5.94 21.08 6.06
C SER A 750 6.57 22.47 6.24
N ILE A 751 7.82 22.62 5.80
CA ILE A 751 8.52 23.92 5.76
C ILE A 751 7.74 24.94 4.89
N ALA A 752 7.29 24.54 3.70
CA ALA A 752 6.53 25.43 2.81
C ALA A 752 5.25 25.98 3.47
N ASN A 753 4.54 25.18 4.27
CA ASN A 753 3.37 25.66 5.01
C ASN A 753 3.78 26.61 6.15
N LEU A 754 4.95 26.44 6.78
CA LEU A 754 5.49 27.40 7.75
C LEU A 754 5.91 28.72 7.08
N GLU A 755 6.46 28.67 5.87
CA GLU A 755 6.81 29.86 5.08
C GLU A 755 5.56 30.69 4.75
N VAL A 756 4.43 30.04 4.40
CA VAL A 756 3.12 30.70 4.23
C VAL A 756 2.69 31.42 5.51
N LEU A 757 2.94 30.85 6.70
CA LEU A 757 2.62 31.53 7.96
C LEU A 757 3.59 32.69 8.22
N LEU A 758 4.90 32.47 8.06
CA LEU A 758 5.96 33.46 8.32
C LEU A 758 5.82 34.70 7.42
N ALA A 759 5.47 34.52 6.14
CA ALA A 759 5.27 35.59 5.17
C ALA A 759 4.15 36.58 5.53
N ARG A 760 3.28 36.25 6.51
CA ARG A 760 2.19 37.13 6.96
C ARG A 760 2.66 38.32 7.81
N GLY A 761 3.88 38.29 8.36
CA GLY A 761 4.48 39.39 9.14
C GLY A 761 3.87 39.67 10.52
N ASP A 762 2.56 39.50 10.71
CA ASP A 762 1.87 39.66 12.00
C ASP A 762 2.09 38.47 12.95
N THR A 763 2.78 37.40 12.53
CA THR A 763 2.88 36.11 13.26
C THR A 763 4.24 35.89 13.92
N GLY A 764 4.58 36.71 14.92
CA GLY A 764 5.77 36.47 15.76
C GLY A 764 5.81 35.07 16.40
N HIS A 765 4.64 34.44 16.55
CA HIS A 765 4.45 33.10 17.11
C HIS A 765 5.01 31.93 16.27
N VAL A 766 5.40 32.16 15.00
CA VAL A 766 6.03 31.11 14.17
C VAL A 766 7.46 30.81 14.65
N LEU A 767 8.13 31.79 15.27
CA LEU A 767 9.52 31.72 15.73
C LEU A 767 9.62 31.59 17.26
N GLU A 768 8.63 30.99 17.90
CA GLU A 768 8.61 30.71 19.34
C GLU A 768 9.01 29.24 19.63
N GLY A 769 9.69 29.02 20.77
CA GLY A 769 10.15 27.70 21.21
C GLY A 769 9.13 26.55 21.14
N PRO A 770 7.82 26.74 21.41
CA PRO A 770 6.81 25.69 21.25
C PRO A 770 6.68 25.13 19.83
N ALA A 771 7.00 25.91 18.79
CA ALA A 771 7.00 25.42 17.41
C ALA A 771 8.18 24.45 17.16
N LEU A 772 9.35 24.76 17.74
CA LEU A 772 10.53 23.89 17.73
C LEU A 772 10.27 22.62 18.56
N ASP A 773 9.69 22.74 19.76
CA ASP A 773 9.30 21.60 20.59
C ASP A 773 8.29 20.69 19.86
N ALA A 774 7.33 21.27 19.11
CA ALA A 774 6.35 20.51 18.35
C ALA A 774 6.95 19.82 17.10
N ALA A 775 7.91 20.45 16.41
CA ALA A 775 8.69 19.83 15.34
C ALA A 775 9.54 18.65 15.88
N ALA A 776 10.19 18.86 17.03
CA ALA A 776 10.98 17.84 17.72
C ALA A 776 10.11 16.65 18.18
N ALA A 777 8.91 16.91 18.71
CA ALA A 777 7.90 15.88 19.02
C ALA A 777 7.42 15.08 17.80
N GLY A 778 7.55 15.65 16.60
CA GLY A 778 7.16 15.03 15.33
C GLY A 778 8.30 14.37 14.56
N GLY A 779 9.54 14.43 15.06
CA GLY A 779 10.73 13.89 14.37
C GLY A 779 11.23 14.75 13.20
N GLN A 780 10.76 15.99 13.08
CA GLN A 780 10.94 16.81 11.88
C GLN A 780 12.28 17.53 11.89
N LEU A 781 13.39 16.79 11.83
CA LEU A 781 14.76 17.31 11.96
C LEU A 781 15.05 18.53 11.07
N GLU A 782 14.64 18.49 9.80
CA GLU A 782 14.85 19.60 8.87
C GLU A 782 13.99 20.84 9.21
N VAL A 783 12.79 20.65 9.75
CA VAL A 783 12.00 21.77 10.30
C VAL A 783 12.67 22.35 11.54
N CYS A 784 13.20 21.51 12.44
CA CYS A 784 13.93 21.98 13.62
C CYS A 784 15.16 22.80 13.22
N ARG A 785 15.95 22.33 12.24
CA ARG A 785 17.10 23.05 11.68
C ARG A 785 16.69 24.37 11.03
N TRP A 786 15.62 24.36 10.21
CA TRP A 786 15.09 25.56 9.58
C TRP A 786 14.62 26.60 10.61
N LEU A 787 13.83 26.19 11.62
CA LEU A 787 13.39 27.09 12.70
C LEU A 787 14.58 27.72 13.45
N ARG A 788 15.63 26.94 13.72
CA ARG A 788 16.86 27.45 14.35
C ARG A 788 17.61 28.44 13.45
N GLN A 789 17.69 28.19 12.14
CA GLN A 789 18.25 29.13 11.16
C GLN A 789 17.45 30.43 11.06
N GLN A 790 16.13 30.38 11.21
CA GLN A 790 15.25 31.56 11.31
C GLN A 790 15.34 32.28 12.66
N GLY A 791 16.21 31.85 13.58
CA GLY A 791 16.44 32.50 14.87
C GLY A 791 15.51 32.06 16.02
N CYS A 792 14.78 30.95 15.87
CA CYS A 792 13.95 30.41 16.95
C CYS A 792 14.82 30.05 18.19
N PRO A 793 14.49 30.57 19.38
CA PRO A 793 15.19 30.20 20.61
C PRO A 793 14.85 28.77 21.02
N TYR A 794 15.74 28.14 21.80
CA TYR A 794 15.41 26.94 22.56
C TYR A 794 14.38 27.27 23.66
N SER A 795 13.55 26.29 24.02
CA SER A 795 12.65 26.40 25.17
C SER A 795 13.45 26.42 26.48
N THR A 796 12.95 27.12 27.49
CA THR A 796 13.72 27.65 28.64
C THR A 796 14.26 26.61 29.63
N CYS A 797 14.11 25.31 29.38
CA CYS A 797 14.40 24.25 30.36
C CYS A 797 14.66 22.85 29.75
N GLY A 798 15.36 22.75 28.61
CA GLY A 798 15.76 21.45 28.04
C GLY A 798 14.59 20.55 27.58
N SER A 799 13.39 21.14 27.45
CA SER A 799 12.17 20.39 27.15
C SER A 799 12.17 19.82 25.74
N THR A 800 12.79 20.50 24.76
CA THR A 800 12.90 20.03 23.36
C THR A 800 13.52 18.64 23.26
N LEU A 801 14.62 18.39 24.00
CA LEU A 801 15.27 17.07 24.05
C LEU A 801 14.37 16.03 24.72
N CYS A 802 13.75 16.38 25.84
CA CYS A 802 12.84 15.50 26.56
C CYS A 802 11.61 15.11 25.72
N ILE A 803 11.08 16.05 24.93
CA ILE A 803 9.95 15.88 24.03
C ILE A 803 10.33 15.03 22.80
N ALA A 804 11.50 15.27 22.20
CA ALA A 804 12.06 14.42 21.14
C ALA A 804 12.26 12.98 21.63
N SER A 805 12.84 12.80 22.81
CA SER A 805 13.04 11.49 23.44
C SER A 805 11.72 10.76 23.71
N ARG A 806 10.70 11.46 24.23
CA ARG A 806 9.36 10.89 24.45
C ARG A 806 8.70 10.41 23.15
N GLY A 807 9.02 11.06 22.03
CA GLY A 807 8.56 10.68 20.70
C GLY A 807 9.46 9.67 19.97
N GLY A 808 10.57 9.23 20.58
CA GLY A 808 11.50 8.26 19.99
C GLY A 808 12.43 8.82 18.91
N GLN A 809 12.58 10.14 18.84
CA GLN A 809 13.16 10.84 17.69
C GLN A 809 14.69 10.93 17.78
N GLN A 810 15.38 9.79 17.71
CA GLN A 810 16.81 9.66 17.93
C GLN A 810 17.65 10.68 17.12
N ALA A 811 17.39 10.85 15.81
CA ALA A 811 18.13 11.78 14.96
C ALA A 811 17.96 13.27 15.39
N VAL A 812 16.83 13.61 16.03
CA VAL A 812 16.63 14.94 16.63
C VAL A 812 17.38 15.05 17.95
N CYS A 813 17.38 13.99 18.79
CA CYS A 813 18.15 13.96 20.03
C CYS A 813 19.66 14.07 19.80
N GLU A 814 20.20 13.34 18.82
CA GLU A 814 21.61 13.42 18.39
C GLU A 814 21.99 14.84 17.95
N TRP A 815 21.15 15.47 17.11
CA TRP A 815 21.38 16.85 16.66
C TRP A 815 21.31 17.88 17.81
N LEU A 816 20.33 17.76 18.72
CA LEU A 816 20.22 18.65 19.89
C LEU A 816 21.44 18.53 20.82
N LEU A 817 21.92 17.31 21.05
CA LEU A 817 23.10 17.04 21.90
C LEU A 817 24.42 17.49 21.25
N ALA A 818 24.44 17.70 19.92
CA ALA A 818 25.54 18.34 19.21
C ALA A 818 25.47 19.88 19.24
N ASP A 819 24.27 20.48 19.14
CA ASP A 819 24.05 21.94 19.11
C ASP A 819 23.99 22.60 20.51
N VAL A 820 24.79 22.10 21.46
CA VAL A 820 24.99 22.67 22.82
C VAL A 820 23.76 22.61 23.75
N CYS A 821 22.77 21.75 23.50
CA CYS A 821 21.74 21.48 24.53
C CYS A 821 22.35 20.71 25.72
N PRO A 822 22.17 21.16 26.97
CA PRO A 822 22.64 20.44 28.14
C PRO A 822 21.91 19.08 28.25
N GLN A 823 22.70 18.01 28.39
CA GLN A 823 22.19 16.65 28.53
C GLN A 823 21.48 16.50 29.88
N ASN A 824 20.23 16.02 29.86
CA ASN A 824 19.40 15.87 31.04
C ASN A 824 19.01 14.39 31.21
N PRO A 825 19.22 13.74 32.37
CA PRO A 825 18.79 12.35 32.59
C PRO A 825 17.27 12.16 32.42
N TRP A 826 16.48 13.23 32.58
CA TRP A 826 15.04 13.23 32.27
C TRP A 826 14.74 12.85 30.80
N ALA A 827 15.67 13.06 29.87
CA ALA A 827 15.51 12.62 28.49
C ALA A 827 15.43 11.09 28.37
N ALA A 828 16.21 10.34 29.15
CA ALA A 828 16.13 8.88 29.20
C ALA A 828 14.82 8.42 29.85
N VAL A 829 14.40 9.09 30.94
CA VAL A 829 13.08 8.87 31.57
C VAL A 829 11.95 9.08 30.57
N GLN A 830 12.02 10.13 29.74
CA GLN A 830 11.01 10.38 28.71
C GLN A 830 11.05 9.35 27.56
N ALA A 831 12.23 8.89 27.13
CA ALA A 831 12.35 7.79 26.17
C ALA A 831 11.71 6.50 26.72
N ALA A 832 11.93 6.19 28.02
CA ALA A 832 11.28 5.07 28.70
C ALA A 832 9.75 5.26 28.76
N CYS A 833 9.26 6.47 29.10
CA CYS A 833 7.83 6.80 29.08
C CYS A 833 7.16 6.62 27.70
N GLY A 834 7.94 6.77 26.62
CA GLY A 834 7.50 6.53 25.23
C GLY A 834 7.65 5.09 24.74
N GLY A 835 8.31 4.21 25.51
CA GLY A 835 8.61 2.82 25.12
C GLY A 835 9.83 2.67 24.19
N HIS A 836 10.67 3.70 24.07
CA HIS A 836 11.79 3.74 23.14
C HIS A 836 13.08 3.19 23.77
N VAL A 837 13.11 1.88 24.04
CA VAL A 837 14.16 1.17 24.79
C VAL A 837 15.58 1.47 24.27
N GLY A 838 15.82 1.36 22.96
CA GLY A 838 17.14 1.62 22.38
C GLY A 838 17.61 3.08 22.52
N LEU A 839 16.70 4.05 22.43
CA LEU A 839 17.00 5.46 22.65
C LEU A 839 17.25 5.76 24.13
N MET A 840 16.50 5.12 25.02
CA MET A 840 16.72 5.17 26.47
C MET A 840 18.11 4.63 26.83
N ASP A 841 18.48 3.44 26.38
CA ASP A 841 19.80 2.83 26.65
C ASP A 841 20.94 3.70 26.09
N TRP A 842 20.78 4.26 24.88
CA TRP A 842 21.75 5.19 24.30
C TRP A 842 21.90 6.48 25.12
N LEU A 843 20.79 7.08 25.59
CA LEU A 843 20.82 8.28 26.43
C LEU A 843 21.45 8.01 27.81
N LEU A 844 21.21 6.83 28.40
CA LEU A 844 21.83 6.42 29.67
C LEU A 844 23.34 6.22 29.52
N ALA A 845 23.78 5.50 28.49
CA ALA A 845 25.20 5.29 28.20
C ALA A 845 25.92 6.63 27.93
N ALA A 846 25.38 7.46 27.04
CA ALA A 846 25.96 8.76 26.68
C ALA A 846 26.00 9.78 27.83
N TRP A 847 25.31 9.52 28.94
CA TRP A 847 25.30 10.35 30.15
C TRP A 847 26.22 9.78 31.25
N ALA A 848 26.33 8.45 31.34
CA ALA A 848 27.28 7.78 32.24
C ALA A 848 28.75 8.12 31.89
N ASP A 849 29.08 8.22 30.60
CA ASP A 849 30.44 8.48 30.12
C ASP A 849 31.01 9.89 30.46
N ARG A 850 30.21 10.81 31.03
CA ARG A 850 30.59 12.24 31.16
C ARG A 850 31.02 12.73 32.55
N SER A 851 30.63 12.08 33.65
CA SER A 851 31.08 12.43 35.01
C SER A 851 30.81 11.31 36.00
N ALA A 852 31.66 11.18 37.04
CA ALA A 852 31.41 10.30 38.17
C ALA A 852 30.25 10.81 39.07
N ASP A 853 30.07 12.13 39.18
CA ASP A 853 29.00 12.76 39.97
C ASP A 853 27.60 12.42 39.43
N ASN A 854 27.51 12.00 38.17
CA ASN A 854 26.27 11.54 37.57
C ASN A 854 25.73 10.28 38.25
N ALA A 855 26.57 9.40 38.82
CA ALA A 855 26.08 8.17 39.45
C ALA A 855 25.14 8.44 40.64
N GLU A 856 25.46 9.45 41.46
CA GLU A 856 24.64 9.85 42.62
C GLU A 856 23.35 10.55 42.17
N LEU A 857 23.43 11.35 41.09
CA LEU A 857 22.24 11.91 40.43
C LEU A 857 21.35 10.84 39.78
N LEU A 858 21.86 9.67 39.38
CA LEU A 858 21.01 8.62 38.83
C LEU A 858 20.13 8.01 39.92
N GLN A 859 20.68 7.81 41.12
CA GLN A 859 19.96 7.25 42.26
C GLN A 859 18.79 8.13 42.71
N GLN A 860 18.99 9.45 42.74
CA GLN A 860 17.92 10.39 43.09
C GLN A 860 16.71 10.34 42.11
N TRP A 861 16.91 9.89 40.87
CA TRP A 861 15.89 9.90 39.81
C TRP A 861 15.52 8.49 39.30
N LEU A 862 16.08 7.43 39.89
CA LEU A 862 15.88 6.02 39.49
C LEU A 862 14.41 5.61 39.50
N PHE A 863 13.65 6.05 40.50
CA PHE A 863 12.21 5.79 40.57
C PHE A 863 11.44 6.42 39.40
N CYS A 864 11.87 7.57 38.88
CA CYS A 864 11.29 8.17 37.68
C CYS A 864 11.61 7.34 36.43
N LEU A 865 12.82 6.79 36.31
CA LEU A 865 13.19 5.89 35.21
C LEU A 865 12.37 4.59 35.24
N LEU A 866 12.23 3.97 36.42
CA LEU A 866 11.40 2.76 36.61
C LEU A 866 9.92 3.04 36.36
N ALA A 867 9.38 4.17 36.81
CA ALA A 867 8.01 4.59 36.50
C ALA A 867 7.82 4.85 35.00
N GLY A 868 8.81 5.46 34.33
CA GLY A 868 8.82 5.66 32.89
C GLY A 868 8.79 4.32 32.13
N ALA A 869 9.64 3.37 32.52
CA ALA A 869 9.69 2.04 31.92
C ALA A 869 8.41 1.24 32.21
N ALA A 870 7.88 1.31 33.43
CA ALA A 870 6.61 0.69 33.79
C ALA A 870 5.43 1.23 32.97
N ARG A 871 5.47 2.53 32.63
CA ARG A 871 4.48 3.15 31.74
C ARG A 871 4.66 2.72 30.29
N GLY A 872 5.84 2.91 29.69
CA GLY A 872 6.03 2.85 28.25
C GLY A 872 6.71 1.60 27.68
N CYS A 873 7.67 1.00 28.41
CA CYS A 873 8.43 -0.16 27.94
C CYS A 873 7.66 -1.48 28.19
N ASP A 874 8.22 -2.61 27.76
CA ASP A 874 7.69 -3.95 28.10
C ASP A 874 8.16 -4.43 29.49
N LEU A 875 7.49 -5.45 30.03
CA LEU A 875 7.85 -6.08 31.30
C LEU A 875 9.31 -6.58 31.34
N PRO A 876 9.86 -7.26 30.31
CA PRO A 876 11.28 -7.64 30.30
C PRO A 876 12.25 -6.45 30.45
N THR A 877 11.96 -5.30 29.83
CA THR A 877 12.77 -4.09 30.01
C THR A 877 12.66 -3.54 31.43
N LEU A 878 11.46 -3.50 32.02
CA LEU A 878 11.27 -3.08 33.41
C LEU A 878 12.03 -4.01 34.38
N GLN A 879 11.96 -5.32 34.17
CA GLN A 879 12.70 -6.33 34.92
C GLN A 879 14.21 -6.15 34.80
N ARG A 880 14.72 -5.92 33.58
CA ARG A 880 16.14 -5.62 33.32
C ARG A 880 16.61 -4.40 34.11
N LEU A 881 15.87 -3.29 34.04
CA LEU A 881 16.25 -2.05 34.73
C LEU A 881 16.21 -2.22 36.25
N HIS A 882 15.18 -2.88 36.78
CA HIS A 882 15.08 -3.16 38.21
C HIS A 882 16.25 -4.05 38.70
N HIS A 883 16.60 -5.09 37.94
CA HIS A 883 17.74 -5.93 38.28
C HIS A 883 19.07 -5.17 38.16
N ALA A 884 19.22 -4.32 37.13
CA ALA A 884 20.47 -3.62 36.85
C ALA A 884 20.80 -2.51 37.85
N TYR A 885 19.79 -1.89 38.47
CA TYR A 885 19.96 -0.72 39.34
C TYR A 885 19.54 -0.91 40.80
N LEU A 886 18.75 -1.94 41.14
CA LEU A 886 18.38 -2.23 42.54
C LEU A 886 18.99 -3.55 43.01
N ASP A 887 18.68 -4.66 42.32
CA ASP A 887 19.06 -6.00 42.78
C ASP A 887 20.57 -6.27 42.70
N SER A 888 21.27 -5.66 41.74
CA SER A 888 22.73 -5.72 41.59
C SER A 888 23.50 -4.95 42.68
N VAL A 889 22.87 -3.91 43.26
CA VAL A 889 23.48 -2.99 44.24
C VAL A 889 23.08 -3.35 45.68
N GLY A 890 22.04 -4.19 45.85
CA GLY A 890 21.49 -4.55 47.16
C GLY A 890 20.60 -3.47 47.77
N GLU A 891 20.17 -2.49 46.97
CA GLU A 891 19.32 -1.39 47.41
C GLU A 891 17.83 -1.69 47.22
N VAL A 892 17.00 -1.10 48.09
CA VAL A 892 15.54 -1.18 48.03
C VAL A 892 14.99 0.23 47.94
N LEU A 893 14.02 0.44 47.04
CA LEU A 893 13.16 1.63 47.08
C LEU A 893 12.31 1.58 48.35
N SER A 894 12.83 2.14 49.44
CA SER A 894 12.23 2.14 50.78
C SER A 894 11.13 3.20 50.98
N ASP A 895 10.92 4.05 49.98
CA ASP A 895 9.97 5.15 49.99
C ASP A 895 8.64 4.70 49.34
N GLU A 896 7.60 4.56 50.16
CA GLU A 896 6.27 4.11 49.73
C GLU A 896 5.66 5.02 48.65
N GLU A 897 5.94 6.33 48.66
CA GLU A 897 5.43 7.26 47.65
C GLU A 897 6.08 6.99 46.27
N ARG A 898 7.38 6.66 46.25
CA ARG A 898 8.09 6.26 45.03
C ARG A 898 7.59 4.92 44.51
N MET A 899 7.36 3.95 45.39
CA MET A 899 6.76 2.66 45.00
C MET A 899 5.35 2.84 44.41
N ALA A 900 4.52 3.67 45.06
CA ALA A 900 3.18 4.03 44.59
C ALA A 900 3.22 4.64 43.18
N TYR A 901 4.20 5.50 42.90
CA TYR A 901 4.37 6.14 41.60
C TYR A 901 4.74 5.16 40.46
N VAL A 902 5.54 4.13 40.76
CA VAL A 902 5.89 3.08 39.78
C VAL A 902 4.70 2.17 39.48
N VAL A 903 3.97 1.70 40.50
CA VAL A 903 2.76 0.84 40.31
C VAL A 903 1.64 1.59 39.59
N SER A 904 1.39 2.85 39.94
CA SER A 904 0.39 3.65 39.25
C SER A 904 0.75 3.94 37.80
N SER A 905 2.06 4.09 37.50
CA SER A 905 2.56 4.18 36.13
C SER A 905 2.38 2.88 35.34
N ALA A 906 2.54 1.71 35.98
CA ALA A 906 2.24 0.40 35.38
C ALA A 906 0.74 0.23 35.08
N ALA A 907 -0.14 0.59 36.02
CA ALA A 907 -1.59 0.54 35.84
C ALA A 907 -2.09 1.44 34.70
N ALA A 908 -1.38 2.55 34.44
CA ALA A 908 -1.60 3.47 33.32
C ALA A 908 -0.84 3.12 32.03
N SER A 909 -0.18 1.96 31.96
CA SER A 909 0.56 1.57 30.76
C SER A 909 -0.40 1.32 29.57
N PRO A 910 -0.19 1.97 28.42
CA PRO A 910 -0.98 1.70 27.21
C PRO A 910 -0.56 0.38 26.54
N ALA A 911 0.54 -0.24 26.95
CA ALA A 911 0.97 -1.54 26.46
C ALA A 911 0.08 -2.67 27.02
N ALA A 912 -0.12 -3.73 26.22
CA ALA A 912 -1.05 -4.81 26.54
C ALA A 912 -0.64 -5.67 27.77
N ASP A 913 0.64 -5.62 28.15
CA ASP A 913 1.25 -6.35 29.26
C ASP A 913 1.10 -5.65 30.63
N TRP A 914 0.35 -4.54 30.71
CA TRP A 914 0.18 -3.75 31.93
C TRP A 914 -0.24 -4.57 33.16
N ARG A 915 -1.08 -5.60 32.98
CA ARG A 915 -1.46 -6.52 34.06
C ARG A 915 -0.25 -7.24 34.62
N ALA A 916 0.55 -7.87 33.76
CA ALA A 916 1.74 -8.62 34.14
C ALA A 916 2.78 -7.71 34.84
N LYS A 917 2.88 -6.43 34.45
CA LYS A 917 3.70 -5.44 35.17
C LYS A 917 3.19 -5.18 36.59
N VAL A 918 1.89 -4.96 36.77
CA VAL A 918 1.29 -4.75 38.10
C VAL A 918 1.45 -6.00 38.97
N GLU A 919 1.17 -7.19 38.44
CA GLU A 919 1.34 -8.47 39.16
C GLU A 919 2.79 -8.72 39.57
N TRP A 920 3.74 -8.41 38.69
CA TRP A 920 5.16 -8.55 38.98
C TRP A 920 5.63 -7.54 40.05
N LEU A 921 5.19 -6.27 39.98
CA LEU A 921 5.51 -5.26 41.01
C LEU A 921 4.90 -5.61 42.37
N GLU A 922 3.65 -6.10 42.42
CA GLU A 922 3.05 -6.63 43.66
C GLU A 922 3.90 -7.77 44.25
N GLY A 923 4.36 -8.70 43.42
CA GLY A 923 5.26 -9.79 43.83
C GLY A 923 6.64 -9.33 44.34
N ARG A 924 7.00 -8.05 44.13
CA ARG A 924 8.21 -7.41 44.64
C ARG A 924 7.97 -6.55 45.88
N GLY A 925 6.74 -6.53 46.41
CA GLY A 925 6.37 -5.81 47.63
C GLY A 925 5.91 -4.36 47.43
N TYR A 926 5.65 -3.94 46.18
CA TYR A 926 5.12 -2.60 45.94
C TYR A 926 3.67 -2.48 46.43
N CYS A 927 3.34 -1.35 47.07
CA CYS A 927 2.05 -1.13 47.73
C CYS A 927 0.87 -0.96 46.75
N ARG A 928 -0.33 -1.37 47.19
CA ARG A 928 -1.59 -1.18 46.45
C ARG A 928 -2.17 0.20 46.78
N THR A 929 -2.29 1.08 45.79
CA THR A 929 -2.58 2.50 46.03
C THR A 929 -3.73 3.05 45.20
N ALA A 930 -4.42 4.05 45.73
CA ALA A 930 -5.53 4.71 45.03
C ALA A 930 -5.06 5.45 43.77
N ALA A 931 -3.81 5.94 43.76
CA ALA A 931 -3.17 6.52 42.58
C ALA A 931 -3.11 5.54 41.39
N ALA A 932 -2.98 4.23 41.63
CA ALA A 932 -3.01 3.24 40.55
C ALA A 932 -4.41 3.11 39.94
N CYS A 933 -5.46 3.15 40.76
CA CYS A 933 -6.84 3.23 40.29
C CYS A 933 -7.09 4.53 39.51
N GLU A 934 -6.67 5.67 40.02
CA GLU A 934 -6.83 6.99 39.39
C GLU A 934 -6.19 7.04 37.99
N GLN A 935 -4.96 6.53 37.86
CA GLN A 935 -4.24 6.54 36.59
C GLN A 935 -4.75 5.46 35.60
N ALA A 936 -5.34 4.37 36.11
CA ALA A 936 -6.06 3.38 35.32
C ALA A 936 -7.40 3.92 34.79
N ALA A 937 -8.14 4.70 35.59
CA ALA A 937 -9.41 5.33 35.20
C ALA A 937 -9.27 6.28 33.99
N LYS A 938 -8.09 6.91 33.86
CA LYS A 938 -7.74 7.79 32.72
C LYS A 938 -7.53 7.05 31.39
N GLN A 939 -7.49 5.72 31.38
CA GLN A 939 -7.30 4.92 30.16
C GLN A 939 -8.63 4.66 29.43
N PRO A 940 -8.63 4.46 28.10
CA PRO A 940 -9.85 4.16 27.34
C PRO A 940 -10.60 2.89 27.79
N ASP A 941 -9.87 1.93 28.38
CA ASP A 941 -10.38 0.69 28.96
C ASP A 941 -10.52 0.75 30.51
N GLY A 942 -10.53 1.96 31.09
CA GLY A 942 -10.37 2.20 32.53
C GLY A 942 -11.32 1.44 33.45
N LEU A 943 -12.59 1.26 33.07
CA LEU A 943 -13.54 0.44 33.86
C LEU A 943 -13.08 -1.02 34.01
N ALA A 944 -12.64 -1.64 32.92
CA ALA A 944 -12.14 -3.02 32.94
C ALA A 944 -10.79 -3.14 33.68
N ARG A 945 -10.00 -2.05 33.76
CA ARG A 945 -8.80 -1.99 34.60
C ARG A 945 -9.17 -1.90 36.08
N LEU A 946 -10.11 -1.03 36.44
CA LEU A 946 -10.56 -0.81 37.81
C LEU A 946 -11.23 -2.04 38.40
N GLN A 947 -12.11 -2.73 37.65
CA GLN A 947 -12.69 -4.01 38.07
C GLN A 947 -11.61 -5.06 38.39
N TRP A 948 -10.56 -5.14 37.57
CA TRP A 948 -9.44 -6.06 37.79
C TRP A 948 -8.57 -5.65 38.98
N LEU A 949 -8.25 -4.36 39.16
CA LEU A 949 -7.52 -3.85 40.32
C LEU A 949 -8.31 -4.05 41.62
N ARG A 950 -9.63 -3.84 41.59
CA ARG A 950 -10.50 -4.00 42.75
C ARG A 950 -10.56 -5.45 43.24
N GLN A 951 -10.62 -6.42 42.33
CA GLN A 951 -10.51 -7.86 42.66
C GLN A 951 -9.21 -8.22 43.40
N ARG A 952 -8.16 -7.40 43.26
CA ARG A 952 -6.86 -7.57 43.93
C ARG A 952 -6.73 -6.75 45.22
N GLY A 953 -7.79 -6.07 45.65
CA GLY A 953 -7.81 -5.28 46.88
C GLY A 953 -7.14 -3.91 46.76
N TYR A 954 -7.08 -3.31 45.56
CA TYR A 954 -6.70 -1.90 45.45
C TYR A 954 -7.80 -0.98 46.04
N PRO A 955 -7.43 0.07 46.78
CA PRO A 955 -8.39 1.03 47.30
C PRO A 955 -8.96 1.88 46.15
N LEU A 956 -10.26 2.14 46.22
CA LEU A 956 -10.96 3.08 45.35
C LEU A 956 -11.15 4.38 46.12
N ASP A 957 -10.88 5.52 45.47
CA ASP A 957 -11.06 6.85 46.06
C ASP A 957 -12.17 7.62 45.32
N SER A 958 -12.83 8.49 46.07
CA SER A 958 -13.82 9.49 45.65
C SER A 958 -13.38 10.34 44.44
N THR A 959 -12.08 10.57 44.22
CA THR A 959 -11.56 11.26 43.02
C THR A 959 -11.85 10.52 41.71
N LEU A 960 -12.14 9.22 41.74
CA LEU A 960 -12.52 8.44 40.57
C LEU A 960 -13.86 8.89 39.96
N ILE A 961 -14.74 9.49 40.77
CA ILE A 961 -16.04 10.02 40.34
C ILE A 961 -15.85 11.22 39.38
N GLU A 962 -14.85 12.07 39.64
CA GLU A 962 -14.48 13.17 38.73
C GLU A 962 -13.95 12.64 37.39
N HIS A 963 -13.14 11.58 37.43
CA HIS A 963 -12.62 10.91 36.23
C HIS A 963 -13.72 10.25 35.39
N ALA A 964 -14.72 9.63 36.03
CA ALA A 964 -15.92 9.15 35.36
C ALA A 964 -16.65 10.28 34.63
N GLY A 965 -16.78 11.45 35.26
CA GLY A 965 -17.34 12.66 34.65
C GLY A 965 -16.53 13.19 33.47
N HIS A 966 -15.20 13.25 33.60
CA HIS A 966 -14.30 13.67 32.51
C HIS A 966 -14.32 12.70 31.32
N ALA A 967 -14.54 11.41 31.55
CA ALA A 967 -14.69 10.40 30.50
C ALA A 967 -16.14 10.28 29.96
N GLY A 968 -17.12 10.83 30.67
CA GLY A 968 -18.54 10.65 30.39
C GLY A 968 -19.07 9.23 30.61
N ASN A 969 -18.39 8.45 31.45
CA ASN A 969 -18.62 7.01 31.61
C ASN A 969 -19.58 6.73 32.78
N THR A 970 -20.88 6.59 32.47
CA THR A 970 -21.94 6.27 33.44
C THR A 970 -21.72 4.91 34.08
N ASP A 971 -21.35 3.89 33.31
CA ASP A 971 -21.11 2.52 33.79
C ASP A 971 -19.98 2.47 34.83
N LEU A 972 -19.02 3.42 34.76
CA LEU A 972 -17.99 3.59 35.78
C LEU A 972 -18.50 4.32 37.03
N LEU A 973 -19.42 5.28 36.89
CA LEU A 973 -20.07 5.91 38.04
C LEU A 973 -20.90 4.88 38.82
N ASP A 974 -21.72 4.09 38.13
CA ASP A 974 -22.50 2.99 38.72
C ASP A 974 -21.60 2.04 39.51
N PHE A 975 -20.53 1.52 38.88
CA PHE A 975 -19.57 0.63 39.52
C PHE A 975 -18.92 1.23 40.79
N LEU A 976 -18.56 2.51 40.78
CA LEU A 976 -17.96 3.16 41.96
C LEU A 976 -18.96 3.29 43.12
N LEU A 977 -20.23 3.58 42.82
CA LEU A 977 -21.29 3.67 43.81
C LEU A 977 -21.68 2.28 44.37
N GLU A 978 -21.73 1.25 43.52
CA GLU A 978 -21.93 -0.16 43.92
C GLU A 978 -20.81 -0.67 44.85
N GLU A 979 -19.56 -0.28 44.59
CA GLU A 979 -18.39 -0.59 45.42
C GLU A 979 -18.29 0.24 46.72
N GLY A 980 -19.28 1.10 46.99
CA GLY A 980 -19.41 1.86 48.23
C GLY A 980 -18.56 3.14 48.30
N VAL A 981 -18.14 3.70 47.16
CA VAL A 981 -17.44 5.00 47.14
C VAL A 981 -18.45 6.11 47.41
N GLU A 982 -18.34 6.78 48.56
CA GLU A 982 -19.25 7.87 48.92
C GLU A 982 -19.15 9.06 47.95
N MET A 983 -20.31 9.54 47.52
CA MET A 983 -20.44 10.68 46.62
C MET A 983 -21.00 11.91 47.38
N ASP A 984 -20.10 12.66 48.01
CA ASP A 984 -20.44 13.93 48.67
C ASP A 984 -20.92 15.03 47.68
N GLN A 985 -21.25 16.21 48.20
CA GLN A 985 -21.76 17.33 47.40
C GLN A 985 -20.69 17.95 46.48
N ASP A 986 -19.43 18.01 46.90
CA ASP A 986 -18.37 18.63 46.11
C ASP A 986 -17.86 17.70 45.02
N ARG A 987 -17.80 16.38 45.27
CA ARG A 987 -17.56 15.34 44.26
C ARG A 987 -18.62 15.37 43.15
N ARG A 988 -19.91 15.53 43.49
CA ARG A 988 -20.99 15.76 42.51
C ARG A 988 -20.71 16.98 41.63
N ARG A 989 -20.35 18.10 42.24
CA ARG A 989 -20.07 19.37 41.53
C ARG A 989 -18.84 19.28 40.63
N TRP A 990 -17.76 18.64 41.08
CA TRP A 990 -16.55 18.44 40.27
C TRP A 990 -16.80 17.49 39.09
N ALA A 991 -17.46 16.35 39.33
CA ALA A 991 -17.82 15.41 38.25
C ALA A 991 -18.77 16.04 37.22
N ALA A 992 -19.76 16.82 37.67
CA ALA A 992 -20.62 17.57 36.77
C ALA A 992 -19.87 18.68 36.00
N ASN A 993 -18.92 19.39 36.64
CA ASN A 993 -18.08 20.37 35.95
C ASN A 993 -17.21 19.71 34.87
N ALA A 994 -16.59 18.57 35.18
CA ALA A 994 -15.77 17.80 34.25
C ALA A 994 -16.59 17.31 33.05
N ALA A 995 -17.75 16.71 33.31
CA ALA A 995 -18.68 16.26 32.26
C ALA A 995 -19.18 17.43 31.40
N ALA A 996 -19.46 18.59 31.99
CA ALA A 996 -19.90 19.78 31.27
C ALA A 996 -18.80 20.43 30.41
N CYS A 997 -17.55 20.47 30.89
CA CYS A 997 -16.39 20.86 30.09
C CYS A 997 -16.19 19.94 28.87
N MET A 998 -16.37 18.63 29.06
CA MET A 998 -16.09 17.63 28.03
C MET A 998 -17.27 17.41 27.05
N GLY A 999 -18.50 17.76 27.45
CA GLY A 999 -19.69 17.70 26.61
C GLY A 999 -20.62 16.50 26.88
N HIS A 1000 -20.46 15.83 28.02
CA HIS A 1000 -21.13 14.56 28.33
C HIS A 1000 -22.53 14.74 28.91
N VAL A 1001 -23.49 15.11 28.06
CA VAL A 1001 -24.91 15.30 28.44
C VAL A 1001 -25.53 14.05 29.09
N SER A 1002 -25.18 12.85 28.62
CA SER A 1002 -25.67 11.58 29.21
C SER A 1002 -25.25 11.42 30.67
N PHE A 1003 -23.99 11.70 30.99
CA PHE A 1003 -23.46 11.62 32.35
C PHE A 1003 -24.12 12.66 33.28
N LEU A 1004 -24.38 13.87 32.79
CA LEU A 1004 -25.11 14.89 33.53
C LEU A 1004 -26.58 14.51 33.77
N ARG A 1005 -27.23 13.83 32.82
CA ARG A 1005 -28.58 13.29 33.00
C ARG A 1005 -28.60 12.17 34.05
N ALA A 1006 -27.64 11.23 34.03
CA ALA A 1006 -27.51 10.20 35.06
C ALA A 1006 -27.31 10.79 36.47
N LEU A 1007 -26.37 11.74 36.62
CA LEU A 1007 -26.19 12.45 37.90
C LEU A 1007 -27.47 13.10 38.43
N LEU A 1008 -28.24 13.76 37.55
CA LEU A 1008 -29.47 14.48 37.93
C LEU A 1008 -30.64 13.54 38.25
N TYR A 1009 -30.90 12.54 37.41
CA TYR A 1009 -32.12 11.73 37.49
C TYR A 1009 -31.93 10.38 38.21
N GLU A 1010 -30.73 9.83 38.21
CA GLU A 1010 -30.44 8.47 38.69
C GLU A 1010 -29.63 8.49 40.01
N HIS A 1011 -28.78 9.50 40.22
CA HIS A 1011 -27.94 9.64 41.42
C HIS A 1011 -28.25 10.85 42.32
N GLY A 1012 -29.44 11.46 42.18
CA GLY A 1012 -29.98 12.42 43.14
C GLY A 1012 -29.24 13.76 43.26
N CYS A 1013 -28.48 14.18 42.25
CA CYS A 1013 -27.88 15.51 42.19
C CYS A 1013 -28.98 16.59 42.18
N GLN A 1014 -28.81 17.66 42.98
CA GLN A 1014 -29.80 18.73 43.04
C GLN A 1014 -29.60 19.73 41.91
N ALA A 1015 -30.68 20.34 41.42
CA ALA A 1015 -30.63 21.39 40.40
C ALA A 1015 -29.64 22.52 40.75
N ALA A 1016 -29.53 22.88 42.03
CA ALA A 1016 -28.59 23.88 42.53
C ALA A 1016 -27.11 23.54 42.27
N ASP A 1017 -26.73 22.26 42.26
CA ASP A 1017 -25.34 21.82 42.05
C ASP A 1017 -24.91 21.91 40.57
N LEU A 1018 -25.87 21.98 39.64
CA LEU A 1018 -25.63 22.14 38.20
C LEU A 1018 -25.37 23.60 37.75
N ARG A 1019 -25.50 24.58 38.66
CA ARG A 1019 -25.19 26.00 38.37
C ARG A 1019 -23.72 26.24 38.00
N GLY A 1020 -22.78 25.57 38.69
CA GLY A 1020 -21.34 25.63 38.37
C GLY A 1020 -21.00 25.09 36.96
N PRO A 1021 -21.45 23.86 36.62
CA PRO A 1021 -21.31 23.25 35.29
C PRO A 1021 -21.72 24.14 34.10
N THR A 1022 -22.66 25.06 34.29
CA THR A 1022 -23.08 26.03 33.27
C THR A 1022 -21.91 26.89 32.78
N ALA A 1023 -21.10 27.43 33.70
CA ALA A 1023 -19.94 28.25 33.33
C ALA A 1023 -18.82 27.44 32.66
N ALA A 1024 -18.69 26.16 33.04
CA ALA A 1024 -17.77 25.21 32.43
C ALA A 1024 -18.15 24.86 30.98
N ALA A 1025 -19.41 24.50 30.74
CA ALA A 1025 -19.96 24.24 29.40
C ALA A 1025 -19.82 25.46 28.47
N ALA A 1026 -20.14 26.65 28.97
CA ALA A 1026 -20.00 27.91 28.24
C ALA A 1026 -18.56 28.18 27.81
N ARG A 1027 -17.60 28.09 28.75
CA ARG A 1027 -16.17 28.26 28.46
C ARG A 1027 -15.67 27.26 27.41
N ALA A 1028 -16.13 26.02 27.48
CA ALA A 1028 -15.73 24.95 26.57
C ALA A 1028 -16.54 24.88 25.25
N GLY A 1029 -17.48 25.81 25.02
CA GLY A 1029 -18.27 25.87 23.78
C GLY A 1029 -19.31 24.74 23.63
N ARG A 1030 -19.73 24.10 24.73
CA ARG A 1030 -20.58 22.89 24.70
C ARG A 1030 -22.06 23.23 24.62
N LEU A 1031 -22.51 23.67 23.44
CA LEU A 1031 -23.90 24.05 23.19
C LEU A 1031 -24.94 22.99 23.64
N PRO A 1032 -24.81 21.68 23.32
CA PRO A 1032 -25.80 20.68 23.76
C PRO A 1032 -25.89 20.48 25.29
N VAL A 1033 -24.83 20.83 26.04
CA VAL A 1033 -24.86 20.83 27.50
C VAL A 1033 -25.61 22.05 28.02
N LEU A 1034 -25.45 23.22 27.40
CA LEU A 1034 -26.19 24.42 27.77
C LEU A 1034 -27.67 24.32 27.44
N GLU A 1035 -28.04 23.70 26.32
CA GLU A 1035 -29.43 23.36 26.00
C GLU A 1035 -30.05 22.48 27.11
N PHE A 1036 -29.38 21.38 27.48
CA PHE A 1036 -29.81 20.54 28.59
C PHE A 1036 -29.88 21.29 29.94
N LEU A 1037 -28.95 22.19 30.23
CA LEU A 1037 -28.97 22.96 31.48
C LEU A 1037 -30.11 23.99 31.50
N VAL A 1038 -30.45 24.60 30.35
CA VAL A 1038 -31.67 25.44 30.23
C VAL A 1038 -32.94 24.61 30.40
N GLU A 1039 -33.00 23.39 29.85
CA GLU A 1039 -34.12 22.46 30.08
C GLU A 1039 -34.26 22.10 31.58
N ALA A 1040 -33.15 21.81 32.26
CA ALA A 1040 -33.14 21.28 33.62
C ALA A 1040 -33.27 22.34 34.73
N LEU A 1041 -32.72 23.54 34.51
CA LEU A 1041 -32.66 24.62 35.52
C LEU A 1041 -33.57 25.81 35.20
N GLY A 1042 -34.07 25.88 33.97
CA GLY A 1042 -34.80 27.04 33.45
C GLY A 1042 -33.86 28.15 32.96
N ALA A 1043 -34.35 28.91 31.97
CA ALA A 1043 -33.57 29.93 31.28
C ALA A 1043 -33.03 31.04 32.21
N ALA A 1044 -33.77 31.44 33.24
CA ALA A 1044 -33.39 32.55 34.14
C ALA A 1044 -32.14 32.26 34.99
N ASP A 1045 -31.96 31.00 35.40
CA ASP A 1045 -30.81 30.56 36.22
C ASP A 1045 -29.53 30.35 35.39
N VAL A 1046 -29.68 30.09 34.09
CA VAL A 1046 -28.58 29.74 33.17
C VAL A 1046 -28.15 30.91 32.31
N LEU A 1047 -29.09 31.69 31.76
CA LEU A 1047 -28.81 32.76 30.81
C LEU A 1047 -28.46 34.06 31.55
N THR A 1048 -27.27 34.10 32.14
CA THR A 1048 -26.74 35.26 32.88
C THR A 1048 -25.61 35.97 32.13
N VAL A 1049 -25.36 37.26 32.46
CA VAL A 1049 -24.22 38.03 31.94
C VAL A 1049 -22.89 37.30 32.18
N GLY A 1050 -22.76 36.62 33.32
CA GLY A 1050 -21.59 35.82 33.65
C GLY A 1050 -21.37 34.65 32.67
N VAL A 1051 -22.45 33.98 32.25
CA VAL A 1051 -22.43 32.88 31.28
C VAL A 1051 -22.17 33.39 29.86
N PHE A 1052 -22.71 34.55 29.46
CA PHE A 1052 -22.33 35.18 28.18
C PHE A 1052 -20.84 35.53 28.18
N LYS A 1053 -20.35 36.14 29.27
CA LYS A 1053 -18.93 36.48 29.44
C LYS A 1053 -18.02 35.24 29.37
N THR A 1054 -18.33 34.15 30.06
CA THR A 1054 -17.53 32.92 29.97
C THR A 1054 -17.65 32.25 28.61
N ALA A 1055 -18.81 32.31 27.95
CA ALA A 1055 -18.98 31.80 26.58
C ALA A 1055 -18.06 32.51 25.58
N THR A 1056 -17.71 33.80 25.78
CA THR A 1056 -16.72 34.46 24.91
C THR A 1056 -15.37 33.76 24.93
N GLN A 1057 -14.99 33.09 26.02
CA GLN A 1057 -13.71 32.35 26.12
C GLN A 1057 -13.65 31.14 25.17
N SER A 1058 -14.81 30.60 24.73
CA SER A 1058 -14.85 29.51 23.75
C SER A 1058 -14.47 29.95 22.33
N GLY A 1059 -14.62 31.23 22.01
CA GLY A 1059 -14.51 31.76 20.64
C GLY A 1059 -15.63 31.33 19.69
N SER A 1060 -16.63 30.57 20.13
CA SER A 1060 -17.70 30.07 19.27
C SER A 1060 -18.77 31.13 19.00
N VAL A 1061 -18.74 31.73 17.82
CA VAL A 1061 -19.76 32.68 17.34
C VAL A 1061 -21.15 32.05 17.30
N GLU A 1062 -21.25 30.74 17.03
CA GLU A 1062 -22.49 29.96 17.07
C GLU A 1062 -23.10 29.94 18.48
N LEU A 1063 -22.30 29.64 19.50
CA LEU A 1063 -22.76 29.66 20.90
C LEU A 1063 -23.19 31.07 21.34
N LEU A 1064 -22.41 32.10 21.00
CA LEU A 1064 -22.78 33.49 21.33
C LEU A 1064 -24.06 33.92 20.61
N GLY A 1065 -24.28 33.44 19.37
CA GLY A 1065 -25.51 33.61 18.63
C GLY A 1065 -26.71 32.92 19.28
N TRP A 1066 -26.55 31.68 19.74
CA TRP A 1066 -27.57 30.96 20.48
C TRP A 1066 -27.93 31.66 21.79
N LEU A 1067 -26.94 32.06 22.60
CA LEU A 1067 -27.17 32.79 23.85
C LEU A 1067 -27.93 34.10 23.63
N HIS A 1068 -27.56 34.87 22.61
CA HIS A 1068 -28.24 36.11 22.27
C HIS A 1068 -29.67 35.88 21.75
N ALA A 1069 -29.89 34.87 20.91
CA ALA A 1069 -31.21 34.51 20.41
C ALA A 1069 -32.18 34.07 21.52
N HIS A 1070 -31.66 33.47 22.60
CA HIS A 1070 -32.44 33.09 23.78
C HIS A 1070 -32.53 34.20 24.85
N GLY A 1071 -32.13 35.44 24.52
CA GLY A 1071 -32.31 36.60 25.40
C GLY A 1071 -31.30 36.71 26.55
N CYS A 1072 -30.17 36.01 26.48
CA CYS A 1072 -29.12 36.12 27.49
C CYS A 1072 -28.53 37.56 27.52
N PRO A 1073 -28.52 38.24 28.68
CA PRO A 1073 -28.07 39.62 28.78
C PRO A 1073 -26.54 39.73 28.67
N TRP A 1074 -26.07 40.89 28.18
CA TRP A 1074 -24.64 41.23 28.13
C TRP A 1074 -24.37 42.63 28.69
N ASP A 1075 -23.09 42.90 28.98
CA ASP A 1075 -22.60 44.20 29.43
C ASP A 1075 -21.20 44.50 28.85
N GLN A 1076 -20.58 45.60 29.28
CA GLN A 1076 -19.22 45.98 28.86
C GLN A 1076 -18.12 44.97 29.25
N SER A 1077 -18.38 44.06 30.18
CA SER A 1077 -17.43 43.02 30.56
C SER A 1077 -17.35 41.90 29.52
N VAL A 1078 -18.44 41.65 28.78
CA VAL A 1078 -18.51 40.70 27.66
C VAL A 1078 -17.62 41.17 26.50
N PHE A 1079 -17.75 42.43 26.09
CA PHE A 1079 -16.90 43.02 25.04
C PHE A 1079 -15.42 43.06 25.45
N SER A 1080 -15.15 43.37 26.72
CA SER A 1080 -13.77 43.35 27.26
C SER A 1080 -13.17 41.94 27.28
N ALA A 1081 -13.96 40.90 27.58
CA ALA A 1081 -13.52 39.51 27.55
C ALA A 1081 -13.28 38.99 26.11
N ALA A 1082 -14.08 39.40 25.15
CA ALA A 1082 -13.85 39.10 23.73
C ALA A 1082 -12.55 39.75 23.19
N ALA A 1083 -12.25 40.99 23.62
CA ALA A 1083 -10.97 41.64 23.31
C ALA A 1083 -9.77 40.96 23.99
N GLU A 1084 -9.97 40.37 25.18
CA GLU A 1084 -8.96 39.56 25.89
C GLU A 1084 -8.73 38.18 25.23
N LEU A 1085 -9.74 37.58 24.61
CA LEU A 1085 -9.61 36.36 23.81
C LEU A 1085 -8.76 36.56 22.55
N GLY A 1086 -8.81 37.76 21.95
CA GLY A 1086 -8.10 38.08 20.72
C GLY A 1086 -8.71 37.45 19.46
N SER A 1087 -10.04 37.29 19.38
CA SER A 1087 -10.72 36.91 18.12
C SER A 1087 -11.40 38.14 17.51
N GLU A 1088 -10.94 38.59 16.34
CA GLU A 1088 -11.54 39.76 15.67
C GLU A 1088 -13.00 39.51 15.30
N GLU A 1089 -13.33 38.31 14.84
CA GLU A 1089 -14.68 37.93 14.43
C GLU A 1089 -15.69 38.07 15.58
N VAL A 1090 -15.34 37.59 16.79
CA VAL A 1090 -16.21 37.68 17.97
C VAL A 1090 -16.43 39.15 18.38
N VAL A 1091 -15.37 39.96 18.39
CA VAL A 1091 -15.46 41.38 18.78
C VAL A 1091 -16.28 42.18 17.75
N GLU A 1092 -16.11 41.92 16.45
CA GLU A 1092 -16.96 42.49 15.41
C GLU A 1092 -18.42 42.04 15.50
N TRP A 1093 -18.65 40.76 15.80
CA TRP A 1093 -19.99 40.19 15.94
C TRP A 1093 -20.77 40.84 17.10
N LEU A 1094 -20.09 41.08 18.22
CA LEU A 1094 -20.62 41.81 19.38
C LEU A 1094 -20.85 43.30 19.07
N ALA A 1095 -19.90 43.96 18.41
CA ALA A 1095 -20.04 45.36 18.00
C ALA A 1095 -21.23 45.59 17.07
N LYS A 1096 -21.41 44.72 16.06
CA LYS A 1096 -22.54 44.77 15.10
C LYS A 1096 -23.91 44.61 15.75
N ARG A 1097 -23.98 44.03 16.96
CA ARG A 1097 -25.22 43.84 17.73
C ARG A 1097 -25.39 44.83 18.88
N GLY A 1098 -24.54 45.85 18.97
CA GLY A 1098 -24.65 46.89 20.00
C GLY A 1098 -24.23 46.44 21.40
N CYS A 1099 -23.37 45.43 21.52
CA CYS A 1099 -22.75 45.10 22.82
C CYS A 1099 -21.95 46.32 23.33
N PRO A 1100 -22.15 46.79 24.57
CA PRO A 1100 -21.46 47.97 25.09
C PRO A 1100 -19.93 47.79 25.08
N MET A 1101 -19.19 48.71 24.46
CA MET A 1101 -17.71 48.63 24.43
C MET A 1101 -17.04 49.10 25.73
N GLY A 1102 -17.77 49.84 26.55
CA GLY A 1102 -17.32 50.39 27.84
C GLY A 1102 -16.48 51.66 27.72
N GLU A 1103 -16.81 52.69 28.50
CA GLU A 1103 -16.21 54.03 28.38
C GLU A 1103 -14.80 54.14 28.98
N ARG A 1104 -14.27 53.09 29.62
CA ARG A 1104 -13.00 53.15 30.36
C ARG A 1104 -11.77 52.77 29.51
N GLY A 1105 -11.94 52.42 28.24
CA GLY A 1105 -10.84 51.93 27.38
C GLY A 1105 -10.29 50.54 27.77
N THR A 1106 -11.06 49.77 28.56
CA THR A 1106 -10.66 48.43 29.04
C THR A 1106 -10.34 47.44 27.92
N PRO A 1107 -11.05 47.39 26.77
CA PRO A 1107 -10.70 46.50 25.67
C PRO A 1107 -9.28 46.72 25.13
N TYR A 1108 -8.85 47.98 24.99
CA TYR A 1108 -7.46 48.29 24.60
C TYR A 1108 -6.45 47.80 25.63
N LEU A 1109 -6.75 47.93 26.93
CA LEU A 1109 -5.86 47.42 27.99
C LEU A 1109 -5.70 45.89 27.91
N ARG A 1110 -6.79 45.15 27.64
CA ARG A 1110 -6.74 43.68 27.47
C ARG A 1110 -5.91 43.27 26.25
N ALA A 1111 -6.15 43.90 25.10
CA ALA A 1111 -5.35 43.67 23.89
C ALA A 1111 -3.88 44.04 24.09
N LEU A 1112 -3.59 45.12 24.84
CA LEU A 1112 -2.24 45.51 25.23
C LEU A 1112 -1.58 44.45 26.11
N CYS A 1113 -2.19 44.02 27.22
CA CYS A 1113 -1.64 42.95 28.08
C CYS A 1113 -1.23 41.68 27.32
N ASN A 1114 -1.89 41.39 26.20
CA ASN A 1114 -1.60 40.26 25.32
C ASN A 1114 -0.58 40.55 24.20
N GLY A 1115 -0.18 41.80 23.98
CA GLY A 1115 0.67 42.23 22.87
C GLY A 1115 -0.01 42.19 21.49
N ASP A 1116 -1.34 42.10 21.45
CA ASP A 1116 -2.10 41.74 20.25
C ASP A 1116 -2.41 42.95 19.35
N LEU A 1117 -1.45 43.32 18.50
CA LEU A 1117 -1.56 44.47 17.61
C LEU A 1117 -2.73 44.36 16.60
N SER A 1118 -3.09 43.15 16.18
CA SER A 1118 -4.24 42.92 15.30
C SER A 1118 -5.55 43.24 16.01
N MET A 1119 -5.70 42.82 17.27
CA MET A 1119 -6.85 43.21 18.09
C MET A 1119 -6.88 44.73 18.35
N LEU A 1120 -5.74 45.38 18.59
CA LEU A 1120 -5.69 46.85 18.72
C LEU A 1120 -6.19 47.55 17.45
N ARG A 1121 -5.75 47.11 16.26
CA ARG A 1121 -6.25 47.59 14.96
C ARG A 1121 -7.76 47.36 14.81
N CYS A 1122 -8.26 46.18 15.18
CA CYS A 1122 -9.69 45.86 15.13
C CYS A 1122 -10.54 46.74 16.05
N LEU A 1123 -10.14 46.91 17.32
CA LEU A 1123 -10.80 47.80 18.28
C LEU A 1123 -10.88 49.24 17.76
N ARG A 1124 -9.82 49.73 17.10
CA ARG A 1124 -9.82 51.06 16.49
C ARG A 1124 -10.74 51.15 15.27
N ARG A 1125 -10.74 50.14 14.39
CA ARG A 1125 -11.65 50.00 13.24
C ARG A 1125 -13.12 49.99 13.67
N LEU A 1126 -13.42 49.40 14.83
CA LEU A 1126 -14.76 49.35 15.43
C LEU A 1126 -15.15 50.62 16.20
N GLY A 1127 -14.27 51.63 16.29
CA GLY A 1127 -14.58 52.88 16.98
C GLY A 1127 -14.56 52.79 18.51
N CYS A 1128 -13.96 51.75 19.10
CA CYS A 1128 -13.89 51.58 20.55
C CYS A 1128 -13.28 52.83 21.22
N PRO A 1129 -13.88 53.39 22.29
CA PRO A 1129 -13.39 54.60 22.94
C PRO A 1129 -12.11 54.35 23.73
N TRP A 1130 -11.18 55.31 23.68
CA TRP A 1130 -9.96 55.31 24.51
C TRP A 1130 -10.25 55.48 26.01
N GLY A 1131 -11.40 56.07 26.35
CA GLY A 1131 -11.78 56.42 27.72
C GLY A 1131 -11.03 57.61 28.30
N PRO A 1132 -10.89 57.69 29.64
CA PRO A 1132 -10.29 58.84 30.32
C PRO A 1132 -8.90 59.19 29.77
N ARG A 1133 -8.68 60.48 29.49
CA ARG A 1133 -7.44 60.99 28.88
C ARG A 1133 -6.20 60.48 29.65
N GLY A 1134 -5.21 59.96 28.92
CA GLY A 1134 -3.99 59.39 29.49
C GLY A 1134 -4.07 57.93 29.93
N ARG A 1135 -5.25 57.43 30.35
CA ARG A 1135 -5.36 56.12 31.04
C ARG A 1135 -4.77 54.95 30.27
N VAL A 1136 -5.18 54.75 29.01
CA VAL A 1136 -4.72 53.62 28.18
C VAL A 1136 -3.20 53.70 27.96
N PHE A 1137 -2.68 54.89 27.66
CA PHE A 1137 -1.26 55.07 27.37
C PHE A 1137 -0.38 54.94 28.63
N THR A 1138 -0.72 55.60 29.74
CA THR A 1138 0.01 55.49 31.00
C THR A 1138 0.05 54.06 31.52
N ARG A 1139 -1.03 53.27 31.33
CA ARG A 1139 -1.03 51.84 31.69
C ARG A 1139 -0.23 50.97 30.71
N ALA A 1140 -0.28 51.26 29.41
CA ALA A 1140 0.55 50.56 28.40
C ALA A 1140 2.06 50.69 28.69
N VAL A 1141 2.48 51.77 29.35
CA VAL A 1141 3.86 52.02 29.78
C VAL A 1141 4.29 51.16 30.96
N GLY A 1142 3.38 50.91 31.92
CA GLY A 1142 3.67 50.18 33.16
C GLY A 1142 4.14 48.73 32.98
N GLY A 1143 4.03 48.17 31.78
CA GLY A 1143 4.43 46.80 31.48
C GLY A 1143 3.28 45.81 31.56
N PHE A 1144 3.40 44.70 30.82
CA PHE A 1144 2.32 43.73 30.66
C PHE A 1144 2.04 42.84 31.89
N GLY A 1145 2.79 43.00 32.97
CA GLY A 1145 2.57 42.34 34.27
C GLY A 1145 2.14 43.28 35.42
N ALA A 1146 2.11 44.60 35.22
CA ALA A 1146 1.83 45.55 36.29
C ALA A 1146 0.32 45.71 36.57
N HIS A 1147 -0.19 44.84 37.44
CA HIS A 1147 -1.45 44.97 38.20
C HIS A 1147 -2.63 45.62 37.43
N CYS A 1148 -2.96 45.07 36.27
CA CYS A 1148 -4.17 45.42 35.55
C CYS A 1148 -5.27 44.38 35.83
N VAL A 1149 -6.08 44.69 36.85
CA VAL A 1149 -7.23 43.96 37.42
C VAL A 1149 -6.89 43.14 38.66
N GLU A 1150 -7.70 43.33 39.70
CA GLU A 1150 -7.68 42.58 40.96
C GLU A 1150 -8.06 41.11 40.69
N LEU A 1151 -7.09 40.19 40.84
CA LEU A 1151 -7.21 38.80 41.34
C LEU A 1151 -5.94 37.99 40.98
N GLU A 1152 -5.46 37.21 41.96
CA GLU A 1152 -4.37 36.20 41.92
C GLU A 1152 -2.90 36.66 41.69
N PRO A 1153 -1.92 36.26 42.55
CA PRO A 1153 -0.62 36.95 42.65
C PRO A 1153 0.63 36.16 42.16
N HIS A 1154 0.60 35.49 41.00
CA HIS A 1154 1.80 34.80 40.47
C HIS A 1154 2.05 35.07 38.97
N ALA A 1155 3.00 35.97 38.67
CA ALA A 1155 3.51 36.21 37.32
C ALA A 1155 5.04 36.31 37.33
N GLY A 1156 5.70 35.44 36.55
CA GLY A 1156 7.16 35.43 36.39
C GLY A 1156 7.70 36.54 35.46
N PRO A 1157 9.02 36.57 35.23
CA PRO A 1157 9.67 37.61 34.42
C PRO A 1157 9.17 37.64 32.96
N ILE A 1158 9.02 38.86 32.43
CA ILE A 1158 8.44 39.13 31.10
C ILE A 1158 9.46 38.75 29.99
N PRO A 1159 9.07 37.97 28.96
CA PRO A 1159 9.96 37.60 27.85
C PRO A 1159 10.48 38.79 27.03
N ALA A 1160 11.67 38.65 26.45
CA ALA A 1160 12.30 39.71 25.64
C ALA A 1160 11.50 40.09 24.38
N SER A 1161 10.79 39.14 23.77
CA SER A 1161 9.89 39.38 22.63
C SER A 1161 8.76 40.36 22.97
N THR A 1162 8.30 40.35 24.22
CA THR A 1162 7.21 41.21 24.69
C THR A 1162 7.64 42.68 24.77
N VAL A 1163 8.94 42.97 24.99
CA VAL A 1163 9.46 44.35 25.02
C VAL A 1163 9.44 45.00 23.64
N ALA A 1164 9.77 44.25 22.58
CA ALA A 1164 9.70 44.72 21.20
C ALA A 1164 8.24 44.92 20.74
N ALA A 1165 7.35 43.99 21.10
CA ALA A 1165 5.91 44.13 20.89
C ALA A 1165 5.35 45.37 21.61
N GLN A 1166 5.76 45.62 22.86
CA GLN A 1166 5.34 46.78 23.64
C GLN A 1166 5.76 48.11 22.99
N ARG A 1167 7.01 48.23 22.54
CA ARG A 1167 7.49 49.44 21.85
C ARG A 1167 6.71 49.70 20.54
N THR A 1168 6.32 48.63 19.86
CA THR A 1168 5.52 48.69 18.63
C THR A 1168 4.08 49.11 18.91
N ALA A 1169 3.45 48.54 19.94
CA ALA A 1169 2.12 48.93 20.41
C ALA A 1169 2.09 50.38 20.92
N LEU A 1170 3.11 50.83 21.66
CA LEU A 1170 3.24 52.22 22.14
C LEU A 1170 3.40 53.21 20.98
N ARG A 1171 4.19 52.90 19.95
CA ARG A 1171 4.26 53.70 18.71
C ARG A 1171 2.89 53.78 18.03
N TRP A 1172 2.26 52.63 17.82
CA TRP A 1172 0.95 52.56 17.16
C TRP A 1172 -0.14 53.36 17.92
N LEU A 1173 -0.18 53.29 19.26
CA LEU A 1173 -1.09 54.12 20.08
C LEU A 1173 -0.88 55.62 19.84
N LEU A 1174 0.39 56.07 19.76
CA LEU A 1174 0.73 57.46 19.47
C LEU A 1174 0.34 57.88 18.04
N GLU A 1175 0.53 57.00 17.06
CA GLU A 1175 0.14 57.23 15.65
C GLU A 1175 -1.38 57.31 15.48
N GLN A 1176 -2.15 56.48 16.19
CA GLN A 1176 -3.61 56.47 16.15
C GLN A 1176 -4.29 57.56 17.02
N GLY A 1177 -3.51 58.48 17.59
CA GLY A 1177 -4.02 59.62 18.36
C GLY A 1177 -4.58 59.25 19.73
N CYS A 1178 -4.06 58.20 20.39
CA CYS A 1178 -4.41 57.91 21.79
C CYS A 1178 -4.07 59.11 22.69
N PRO A 1179 -5.01 59.63 23.52
CA PRO A 1179 -4.72 60.75 24.42
C PRO A 1179 -3.67 60.41 25.47
N VAL A 1180 -2.62 61.24 25.59
CA VAL A 1180 -1.47 61.02 26.48
C VAL A 1180 -1.35 62.12 27.53
N VAL A 1181 -1.21 61.74 28.82
CA VAL A 1181 -0.80 62.64 29.90
C VAL A 1181 0.69 62.41 30.18
N TRP A 1182 1.56 63.15 29.49
CA TRP A 1182 3.01 62.91 29.46
C TRP A 1182 3.69 62.95 30.84
N GLY A 1183 3.16 63.72 31.80
CA GLY A 1183 3.70 63.77 33.16
C GLY A 1183 3.48 62.46 33.95
N GLU A 1184 2.30 61.85 33.80
CA GLU A 1184 1.98 60.56 34.42
C GLU A 1184 2.75 59.42 33.75
N ALA A 1185 2.80 59.40 32.41
CA ALA A 1185 3.54 58.39 31.66
C ALA A 1185 5.03 58.41 32.01
N LEU A 1186 5.66 59.60 32.13
CA LEU A 1186 7.06 59.72 32.56
C LEU A 1186 7.27 59.25 34.00
N ARG A 1187 6.38 59.61 34.94
CA ARG A 1187 6.41 59.06 36.31
C ARG A 1187 6.31 57.54 36.32
N MET A 1188 5.49 56.94 35.44
CA MET A 1188 5.34 55.49 35.33
C MET A 1188 6.60 54.81 34.79
N VAL A 1189 7.28 55.39 33.78
CA VAL A 1189 8.60 54.91 33.31
C VAL A 1189 9.62 54.93 34.44
N GLN A 1190 9.67 56.01 35.22
CA GLN A 1190 10.60 56.18 36.34
C GLN A 1190 10.31 55.21 37.49
N MET A 1191 9.04 55.03 37.86
CA MET A 1191 8.60 54.13 38.94
C MET A 1191 8.87 52.64 38.62
N GLN A 1192 8.86 52.25 37.35
CA GLN A 1192 9.13 50.89 36.88
C GLN A 1192 10.59 50.69 36.44
N GLU A 1193 11.49 51.63 36.76
CA GLU A 1193 12.93 51.60 36.43
C GLU A 1193 13.23 51.35 34.92
N ARG A 1194 12.35 51.84 34.04
CA ARG A 1194 12.38 51.55 32.60
C ARG A 1194 13.24 52.50 31.78
N TYR A 1195 14.52 52.52 32.09
CA TYR A 1195 15.53 53.31 31.39
C TYR A 1195 15.59 53.01 29.88
N ASP A 1196 15.20 51.80 29.44
CA ASP A 1196 15.13 51.37 28.04
C ASP A 1196 14.06 52.10 27.19
N LEU A 1197 13.02 52.63 27.82
CA LEU A 1197 11.99 53.44 27.18
C LEU A 1197 12.19 54.94 27.42
N LEU A 1198 12.91 55.34 28.47
CA LEU A 1198 13.06 56.74 28.89
C LEU A 1198 13.57 57.65 27.76
N ALA A 1199 14.63 57.24 27.04
CA ALA A 1199 15.19 58.00 25.92
C ALA A 1199 14.19 58.16 24.76
N TRP A 1200 13.47 57.08 24.40
CA TRP A 1200 12.42 57.12 23.37
C TRP A 1200 11.24 58.01 23.79
N PHE A 1201 10.87 57.99 25.06
CA PHE A 1201 9.81 58.84 25.63
C PHE A 1201 10.15 60.33 25.58
N VAL A 1202 11.38 60.69 25.96
CA VAL A 1202 11.86 62.08 25.90
C VAL A 1202 11.87 62.58 24.46
N GLU A 1203 12.34 61.77 23.51
CA GLU A 1203 12.38 62.14 22.10
C GLU A 1203 10.98 62.27 21.48
N GLN A 1204 10.06 61.31 21.73
CA GLN A 1204 8.68 61.43 21.25
C GLN A 1204 7.94 62.64 21.84
N ARG A 1205 8.18 62.97 23.11
CA ARG A 1205 7.64 64.18 23.75
C ARG A 1205 8.22 65.46 23.14
N ARG A 1206 9.48 65.43 22.69
CA ARG A 1206 10.13 66.56 22.01
C ARG A 1206 9.58 66.76 20.60
N GLN A 1207 9.55 65.71 19.78
CA GLN A 1207 9.02 65.73 18.41
C GLN A 1207 7.56 66.20 18.35
N ARG A 1208 6.72 65.78 19.30
CA ARG A 1208 5.30 66.17 19.34
C ARG A 1208 5.04 67.53 19.99
N ARG A 1209 6.05 68.12 20.64
CA ARG A 1209 6.05 69.54 21.09
C ARG A 1209 6.53 70.52 20.02
N SER A 1210 7.10 70.04 18.91
CA SER A 1210 7.44 70.87 17.75
C SER A 1210 6.44 70.74 16.59
N HIS A 1211 5.39 69.94 16.77
CA HIS A 1211 4.29 69.71 15.81
C HIS A 1211 2.92 70.17 16.35
N ALA A 1212 2.90 70.78 17.54
CA ALA A 1212 1.73 71.33 18.22
C ALA A 1212 2.07 72.73 18.74
#